data_AF-A0A838J757-F1
#
_entry.id   AF-A0A838J757-F1
#
_cell.length_a   1.000
_cell.length_b   1.000
_cell.length_c   1.000
_cell.angle_alpha   90.00
_cell.angle_beta   90.00
_cell.angle_gamma   90.00
#
_symmetry.space_group_name_H-M   'P 1'
#
loop_
_entity.id
_entity.type
_entity.pdbx_description
1 polymer ?
#
loop_
_entity_poly.entity_id
_entity_poly.type
_entity_poly.pdbx_seq_one_letter_code
_entity_poly.pdbx_strand_id
1 'polypeptide(L)'
;MEEPRTARDITSNTTIGNTSDSTIQTTAKLSPDPNTIQIDGNNTSQQTTDSQTEQPVEDLQLVVVEGFQVGRGVARIDPNDMTRIGCEAGDIVMITGSRTTAAKIVPTALADRGQQAIQMDSQVRQNSASGLGERVTVRKARVRNAEKVTLLPLSGGVPIQEGDLQYITRYLVGLPVTIGDLLRVGTPGAAPREFLIIGTAPSTPAYTLNRTAAGELPIAPSPSPANEIEAVIVQVGTVVRAQARGAANGAPGRVSYEDIGGLGKELQRIREMIELPLKYPAVFDRLGVEPPKGVLLYGPPGTGKTLIARVVAAETNAAFFIINGPEIINKFYGESESRLRSVFQEAQRRAPSIIFIDEIDALAPKRTEMGGEVERRIVGQLLALMDGLESRGQVVIIGATNQPNALDPAMRRPGRFDREIALRVPDMRGRMEVLQIHSKDAAMGNDIDLLRIAQLTPGFVGADLEALCREAAMVALRRVLPYIDYQRGYIPYETLVNLNISMADFQAALREVEPSTTREVYVEVSETTWDDIGGLQYTKNLLAEGVEWPLRFPEIYANAKVEPPRGIILSGPPGSGKTMLARALANQCEASFISIKGPELLSKWVGESEKGIREVFRRAKQAAPCIVFFDELDALAPRRGNGNDGNVGDRVIAQLLTEMDGIEGREGVIVLAATNRPDMIDPALLRPGRFDLSIELHYPDEEERRAIFAVHLRDRPVSPEITIEELARITPGRSGADIEALCRRAALLALREWITPKLGLGQVQITQISEKTAENENHAFHATDAVKANGAAPQASAQVETETKGSAGISSTGQFQIRPEHFARAIDEQRERYAAQETVEKERDRHERGRQQLIDMASHYNSGNSGEKPELRGFRLWLARLFGLA
;
A
#
# COMPACT_ATOMS: atom_id res chain seq x y z
N MET A 1 -56.45 11.23 9.71
CA MET A 1 -57.90 11.05 9.92
C MET A 1 -58.07 9.77 10.73
N GLU A 2 -58.80 9.87 11.84
CA GLU A 2 -59.31 8.81 12.74
C GLU A 2 -58.29 8.02 13.60
N GLU A 3 -57.69 8.69 14.60
CA GLU A 3 -58.12 8.81 16.02
C GLU A 3 -58.77 7.60 16.80
N PRO A 4 -58.80 7.62 18.17
CA PRO A 4 -57.97 6.74 19.04
C PRO A 4 -58.72 6.10 20.26
N ARG A 5 -57.97 5.61 21.29
CA ARG A 5 -58.38 5.32 22.71
C ARG A 5 -59.20 4.01 22.91
N THR A 6 -59.15 3.21 24.00
CA THR A 6 -58.55 3.25 25.35
C THR A 6 -58.82 1.92 26.09
N ALA A 7 -58.01 1.63 27.13
CA ALA A 7 -58.35 1.04 28.45
C ALA A 7 -58.82 -0.44 28.53
N ARG A 8 -58.03 -1.35 29.12
CA ARG A 8 -57.90 -1.72 30.56
C ARG A 8 -58.93 -2.81 30.97
N ASP A 9 -58.44 -4.00 31.38
CA ASP A 9 -58.46 -4.46 32.79
C ASP A 9 -58.03 -5.95 32.97
N ILE A 10 -57.12 -6.16 33.93
CA ILE A 10 -57.12 -7.12 35.07
C ILE A 10 -57.07 -8.64 34.73
N THR A 11 -56.07 -9.44 35.16
CA THR A 11 -55.75 -9.83 36.57
C THR A 11 -54.27 -10.16 36.87
N SER A 12 -53.77 -9.56 37.96
CA SER A 12 -52.91 -10.05 39.08
C SER A 12 -51.74 -11.03 38.89
N ASN A 13 -50.52 -10.58 39.27
CA ASN A 13 -49.82 -11.04 40.49
C ASN A 13 -48.65 -10.09 40.90
N THR A 14 -48.65 -9.69 42.18
CA THR A 14 -47.51 -9.54 43.15
C THR A 14 -46.09 -9.19 42.62
N THR A 15 -45.29 -8.24 43.11
CA THR A 15 -45.29 -7.32 44.27
C THR A 15 -44.34 -6.15 43.94
N ILE A 16 -44.81 -4.92 44.14
CA ILE A 16 -44.13 -3.62 43.94
C ILE A 16 -43.41 -3.25 45.26
N GLY A 17 -42.30 -2.50 45.36
CA GLY A 17 -41.51 -1.74 44.39
C GLY A 17 -40.85 -0.52 45.08
N ASN A 18 -40.18 0.27 44.24
CA ASN A 18 -40.00 1.73 44.30
C ASN A 18 -38.72 2.38 44.88
N THR A 19 -37.91 2.88 43.93
CA THR A 19 -37.50 4.28 43.62
C THR A 19 -36.72 5.17 44.61
N SER A 20 -35.63 5.69 44.05
CA SER A 20 -35.13 7.09 44.00
C SER A 20 -34.60 7.82 45.24
N ASP A 21 -33.39 8.37 45.04
CA ASP A 21 -32.84 9.66 45.46
C ASP A 21 -32.75 10.11 46.94
N SER A 22 -31.49 10.46 47.27
CA SER A 22 -31.04 11.62 48.05
C SER A 22 -31.02 11.57 49.60
N THR A 23 -29.78 11.74 50.12
CA THR A 23 -29.33 12.51 51.31
C THR A 23 -29.70 12.14 52.77
N ILE A 24 -28.62 12.08 53.59
CA ILE A 24 -28.45 12.51 55.01
C ILE A 24 -28.77 11.51 56.16
N GLN A 25 -27.66 11.04 56.75
CA GLN A 25 -27.25 10.90 58.17
C GLN A 25 -28.03 10.08 59.24
N THR A 26 -27.19 9.43 60.07
CA THR A 26 -27.16 9.31 61.57
C THR A 26 -27.77 8.10 62.30
N THR A 27 -26.85 7.29 62.88
CA THR A 27 -26.81 6.69 64.26
C THR A 27 -27.85 5.64 64.67
N ALA A 28 -27.66 4.69 65.59
CA ALA A 28 -26.69 4.33 66.65
C ALA A 28 -26.74 2.78 66.84
N LYS A 29 -25.66 2.01 67.04
CA LYS A 29 -24.76 1.79 68.20
C LYS A 29 -25.35 0.99 69.40
N LEU A 30 -24.50 0.09 69.91
CA LEU A 30 -24.45 -0.58 71.25
C LEU A 30 -25.29 -1.88 71.42
N SER A 31 -24.80 -2.96 72.04
CA SER A 31 -24.22 -3.05 73.39
C SER A 31 -23.50 -4.39 73.71
N PRO A 32 -22.83 -4.52 74.89
CA PRO A 32 -21.62 -5.31 75.12
C PRO A 32 -21.59 -6.22 76.41
N ASP A 33 -20.37 -6.71 76.74
CA ASP A 33 -19.78 -7.04 78.07
C ASP A 33 -20.17 -8.36 78.80
N PRO A 34 -19.39 -8.87 79.81
CA PRO A 34 -18.31 -8.22 80.60
C PRO A 34 -17.05 -9.08 80.96
N ASN A 35 -15.94 -8.42 81.34
CA ASN A 35 -15.34 -8.51 82.70
C ASN A 35 -14.05 -7.67 82.89
N THR A 36 -14.22 -6.51 83.55
CA THR A 36 -13.55 -5.99 84.79
C THR A 36 -12.06 -6.31 85.02
N ILE A 37 -11.17 -5.33 85.30
CA ILE A 37 -10.98 -4.65 86.61
C ILE A 37 -10.27 -3.26 86.47
N GLN A 38 -10.75 -2.32 87.30
CA GLN A 38 -10.36 -0.91 87.56
C GLN A 38 -9.00 -0.77 88.31
N ILE A 39 -8.32 0.38 88.45
CA ILE A 39 -8.62 1.48 89.40
C ILE A 39 -7.60 2.66 89.23
N ASP A 40 -8.18 3.88 89.17
CA ASP A 40 -7.84 5.23 89.67
C ASP A 40 -6.55 6.06 89.40
N GLY A 41 -6.82 7.24 88.79
CA GLY A 41 -6.48 8.66 89.13
C GLY A 41 -5.23 9.01 89.94
N ASN A 42 -4.55 10.15 89.76
CA ASN A 42 -4.95 11.47 89.24
C ASN A 42 -3.65 12.32 89.10
N ASN A 43 -3.49 13.15 88.05
CA ASN A 43 -3.02 14.56 88.14
C ASN A 43 -2.63 15.21 86.79
N THR A 44 -3.34 16.32 86.49
CA THR A 44 -2.87 17.61 85.91
C THR A 44 -1.99 17.65 84.64
N SER A 45 -2.65 18.01 83.53
CA SER A 45 -2.27 18.97 82.48
C SER A 45 -0.81 19.06 81.96
N GLN A 46 -0.70 18.81 80.64
CA GLN A 46 0.37 19.10 79.66
C GLN A 46 1.20 17.90 79.19
N GLN A 47 1.40 17.82 77.86
CA GLN A 47 2.19 16.83 77.09
C GLN A 47 1.54 15.44 77.02
N THR A 48 1.53 14.63 75.96
CA THR A 48 2.09 14.52 74.59
C THR A 48 1.56 13.14 74.10
N THR A 49 1.30 12.92 72.81
CA THR A 49 1.15 11.61 72.07
C THR A 49 0.02 11.74 71.02
N ASP A 50 0.04 11.22 69.80
CA ASP A 50 1.08 10.62 68.96
C ASP A 50 0.51 10.68 67.53
N SER A 51 0.95 11.62 66.70
CA SER A 51 0.83 11.44 65.25
C SER A 51 2.00 10.54 64.85
N GLN A 52 1.73 9.24 64.74
CA GLN A 52 2.71 8.25 64.31
C GLN A 52 3.36 8.71 63.01
N THR A 53 4.64 9.06 63.13
CA THR A 53 5.58 9.26 62.05
C THR A 53 5.65 7.93 61.27
N GLU A 54 5.10 7.87 60.06
CA GLU A 54 5.38 6.75 59.14
C GLU A 54 6.90 6.69 58.98
N GLN A 55 7.51 5.62 59.49
CA GLN A 55 8.94 5.38 59.35
C GLN A 55 9.27 5.32 57.84
N PRO A 56 10.39 5.91 57.39
CA PRO A 56 10.80 5.80 56.01
C PRO A 56 10.98 4.32 55.67
N VAL A 57 10.23 3.84 54.69
CA VAL A 57 10.35 2.47 54.22
C VAL A 57 11.55 2.45 53.27
N GLU A 58 12.56 1.62 53.57
CA GLU A 58 13.80 1.57 52.76
C GLU A 58 13.54 1.07 51.33
N ASP A 59 12.54 0.20 51.14
CA ASP A 59 12.17 -0.40 49.85
C ASP A 59 10.67 -0.24 49.56
N LEU A 60 10.31 0.42 48.44
CA LEU A 60 8.92 0.56 48.00
C LEU A 60 8.65 -0.26 46.72
N GLN A 61 7.54 -0.98 46.69
CA GLN A 61 7.09 -1.70 45.48
C GLN A 61 6.11 -0.84 44.67
N LEU A 62 6.42 -0.64 43.39
CA LEU A 62 5.60 0.14 42.46
C LEU A 62 5.31 -0.64 41.18
N VAL A 63 4.17 -0.39 40.56
CA VAL A 63 3.78 -1.01 39.28
C VAL A 63 4.32 -0.20 38.10
N VAL A 64 4.93 -0.87 37.13
CA VAL A 64 5.52 -0.23 35.95
C VAL A 64 4.45 0.25 34.97
N VAL A 65 4.47 1.55 34.66
CA VAL A 65 3.63 2.19 33.64
C VAL A 65 4.51 2.89 32.60
N GLU A 66 3.98 3.08 31.38
CA GLU A 66 4.71 3.71 30.30
C GLU A 66 4.93 5.22 30.53
N GLY A 67 6.16 5.70 30.31
CA GLY A 67 6.53 7.11 30.39
C GLY A 67 6.66 7.80 29.03
N PHE A 68 6.17 9.05 28.94
CA PHE A 68 6.10 9.85 27.70
C PHE A 68 7.43 10.50 27.22
N GLN A 69 8.57 10.24 27.87
CA GLN A 69 9.86 10.83 27.48
C GLN A 69 10.95 9.78 27.38
N VAL A 70 11.52 9.61 26.18
CA VAL A 70 12.55 8.60 25.88
C VAL A 70 13.95 9.21 26.04
N GLY A 71 14.84 8.51 26.75
CA GLY A 71 16.29 8.72 26.63
C GLY A 71 16.94 9.64 27.68
N ARG A 72 16.28 9.94 28.81
CA ARG A 72 16.91 10.77 29.88
C ARG A 72 17.14 10.03 31.19
N GLY A 73 16.85 8.72 31.26
CA GLY A 73 17.07 7.95 32.47
C GLY A 73 16.19 8.44 33.63
N VAL A 74 14.96 8.85 33.31
CA VAL A 74 14.02 9.47 34.26
C VAL A 74 12.91 8.49 34.62
N ALA A 75 12.64 8.37 35.92
CA ALA A 75 11.49 7.65 36.44
C ALA A 75 10.58 8.62 37.18
N ARG A 76 9.27 8.59 36.90
CA ARG A 76 8.29 9.44 37.59
C ARG A 76 7.54 8.68 38.67
N ILE A 77 7.49 9.27 39.87
CA ILE A 77 6.87 8.69 41.07
C ILE A 77 5.95 9.74 41.71
N ASP A 78 4.90 9.29 42.41
CA ASP A 78 4.02 10.16 43.18
C ASP A 78 4.81 10.88 44.30
N PRO A 79 4.64 12.21 44.49
CA PRO A 79 5.24 12.94 45.61
C PRO A 79 5.03 12.29 46.99
N ASN A 80 3.88 11.63 47.24
CA ASN A 80 3.65 10.92 48.50
C ASN A 80 4.58 9.70 48.65
N ASP A 81 4.77 8.94 47.57
CA ASP A 81 5.66 7.78 47.55
C ASP A 81 7.15 8.22 47.59
N MET A 82 7.47 9.38 47.02
CA MET A 82 8.80 10.00 47.16
C MET A 82 9.12 10.35 48.61
N THR A 83 8.16 10.93 49.35
CA THR A 83 8.35 11.24 50.78
C THR A 83 8.52 9.98 51.63
N ARG A 84 7.87 8.87 51.26
CA ARG A 84 7.99 7.57 51.95
C ARG A 84 9.38 6.93 51.81
N ILE A 85 10.02 7.11 50.67
CA ILE A 85 11.39 6.64 50.40
C ILE A 85 12.46 7.65 50.92
N GLY A 86 12.03 8.87 51.31
CA GLY A 86 12.95 9.93 51.74
C GLY A 86 13.75 10.56 50.59
N CYS A 87 13.16 10.65 49.40
CA CYS A 87 13.76 11.21 48.19
C CYS A 87 13.13 12.55 47.81
N GLU A 88 13.94 13.50 47.32
CA GLU A 88 13.47 14.74 46.73
C GLU A 88 13.46 14.68 45.19
N ALA A 89 12.80 15.65 44.55
CA ALA A 89 12.79 15.74 43.09
C ALA A 89 14.21 15.96 42.56
N GLY A 90 14.69 15.05 41.71
CA GLY A 90 16.05 15.07 41.17
C GLY A 90 17.05 14.16 41.87
N ASP A 91 16.68 13.55 43.00
CA ASP A 91 17.46 12.46 43.61
C ASP A 91 17.49 11.24 42.68
N ILE A 92 18.50 10.38 42.87
CA ILE A 92 18.69 9.15 42.10
C ILE A 92 18.29 7.95 42.96
N VAL A 93 17.59 7.02 42.34
CA VAL A 93 17.15 5.77 42.97
C VAL A 93 17.61 4.56 42.20
N MET A 94 17.75 3.46 42.94
CA MET A 94 17.95 2.14 42.36
C MET A 94 16.58 1.51 42.14
N ILE A 95 16.36 1.04 40.91
CA ILE A 95 15.16 0.29 40.50
C ILE A 95 15.60 -1.15 40.27
N THR A 96 15.02 -2.07 41.03
CA THR A 96 15.30 -3.50 40.93
C THR A 96 14.08 -4.22 40.37
N GLY A 97 14.21 -4.69 39.12
CA GLY A 97 13.34 -5.67 38.47
C GLY A 97 14.08 -7.00 38.31
N SER A 98 14.13 -7.55 37.09
CA SER A 98 15.02 -8.68 36.76
C SER A 98 16.50 -8.28 36.76
N ARG A 99 16.79 -6.98 36.59
CA ARG A 99 18.09 -6.34 36.77
C ARG A 99 17.93 -5.08 37.61
N THR A 100 19.02 -4.67 38.26
CA THR A 100 19.09 -3.42 39.03
C THR A 100 19.72 -2.33 38.17
N THR A 101 19.05 -1.18 38.05
CA THR A 101 19.54 -0.01 37.31
C THR A 101 19.28 1.27 38.12
N ALA A 102 19.92 2.37 37.74
CA ALA A 102 19.75 3.66 38.40
C ALA A 102 18.92 4.61 37.53
N ALA A 103 18.02 5.38 38.14
CA ALA A 103 17.21 6.37 37.46
C ALA A 103 17.04 7.63 38.30
N LYS A 104 16.84 8.77 37.63
CA LYS A 104 16.56 10.06 38.27
C LYS A 104 15.07 10.21 38.53
N ILE A 105 14.69 10.56 39.75
CA ILE A 105 13.27 10.76 40.10
C ILE A 105 12.79 12.14 39.66
N VAL A 106 11.60 12.16 39.06
CA VAL A 106 10.82 13.38 38.78
C VAL A 106 9.39 13.18 39.31
N PRO A 107 8.72 14.21 39.85
CA PRO A 107 7.34 14.06 40.32
C PRO A 107 6.36 13.77 39.17
N THR A 108 5.40 12.89 39.41
CA THR A 108 4.30 12.60 38.48
C THR A 108 3.28 13.76 38.40
N ALA A 109 2.66 13.94 37.23
CA ALA A 109 1.62 14.93 36.99
C ALA A 109 0.37 14.68 37.86
N LEU A 110 -0.40 15.74 38.16
CA LEU A 110 -1.56 15.67 39.07
C LEU A 110 -2.62 14.63 38.67
N ALA A 111 -2.76 14.33 37.38
CA ALA A 111 -3.76 13.38 36.86
C ALA A 111 -3.45 11.91 37.16
N ASP A 112 -2.16 11.55 37.32
CA ASP A 112 -1.71 10.15 37.43
C ASP A 112 -1.25 9.80 38.86
N ARG A 113 -1.63 10.60 39.86
CA ARG A 113 -1.29 10.39 41.28
C ARG A 113 -2.22 9.38 41.96
N GLY A 114 -1.73 8.69 42.99
CA GLY A 114 -2.49 7.76 43.82
C GLY A 114 -2.59 6.32 43.30
N GLN A 115 -1.84 5.97 42.23
CA GLN A 115 -1.92 4.65 41.60
C GLN A 115 -0.80 3.67 42.01
N GLN A 116 0.08 4.04 42.95
CA GLN A 116 1.28 3.25 43.33
C GLN A 116 2.08 2.76 42.11
N ALA A 117 2.20 3.64 41.12
CA ALA A 117 2.80 3.37 39.84
C ALA A 117 4.08 4.18 39.62
N ILE A 118 5.03 3.58 38.93
CA ILE A 118 6.26 4.23 38.46
C ILE A 118 6.22 4.32 36.94
N GLN A 119 6.25 5.54 36.41
CA GLN A 119 6.34 5.74 34.96
C GLN A 119 7.82 5.70 34.58
N MET A 120 8.21 4.68 33.82
CA MET A 120 9.59 4.49 33.36
C MET A 120 9.70 4.75 31.86
N ASP A 121 10.80 5.39 31.48
CA ASP A 121 11.16 5.48 30.06
C ASP A 121 11.56 4.10 29.49
N SER A 122 11.58 3.99 28.17
CA SER A 122 11.90 2.71 27.50
C SER A 122 13.32 2.23 27.81
N GLN A 123 14.25 3.15 28.06
CA GLN A 123 15.65 2.85 28.34
C GLN A 123 15.85 2.27 29.76
N VAL A 124 15.27 2.88 30.79
CA VAL A 124 15.26 2.39 32.17
C VAL A 124 14.50 1.07 32.26
N ARG A 125 13.41 0.92 31.50
CA ARG A 125 12.66 -0.35 31.40
C ARG A 125 13.50 -1.47 30.78
N GLN A 126 14.23 -1.18 29.71
CA GLN A 126 15.15 -2.12 29.07
C GLN A 126 16.33 -2.48 30.00
N ASN A 127 16.88 -1.50 30.73
CA ASN A 127 17.99 -1.71 31.66
C ASN A 127 17.59 -2.50 32.91
N SER A 128 16.42 -2.22 33.48
CA SER A 128 15.83 -2.98 34.59
C SER A 128 15.24 -4.34 34.17
N ALA A 129 15.12 -4.57 32.85
CA ALA A 129 14.48 -5.75 32.26
C ALA A 129 13.09 -6.02 32.85
N SER A 130 12.28 -4.96 32.98
CA SER A 130 10.91 -5.02 33.51
C SER A 130 9.85 -4.86 32.40
N GLY A 131 8.75 -5.60 32.50
CA GLY A 131 7.58 -5.46 31.62
C GLY A 131 6.60 -4.38 32.09
N LEU A 132 5.70 -3.93 31.19
CA LEU A 132 4.56 -3.07 31.59
C LEU A 132 3.63 -3.88 32.51
N GLY A 133 3.22 -3.29 33.63
CA GLY A 133 2.37 -3.94 34.64
C GLY A 133 3.11 -4.84 35.64
N GLU A 134 4.43 -5.02 35.51
CA GLU A 134 5.25 -5.73 36.49
C GLU A 134 5.46 -4.88 37.76
N ARG A 135 5.78 -5.51 38.89
CA ARG A 135 6.13 -4.80 40.13
C ARG A 135 7.64 -4.70 40.26
N VAL A 136 8.15 -3.48 40.48
CA VAL A 136 9.57 -3.20 40.71
C VAL A 136 9.79 -2.64 42.11
N THR A 137 10.96 -2.91 42.69
CA THR A 137 11.37 -2.37 43.98
C THR A 137 12.25 -1.14 43.79
N VAL A 138 11.96 -0.07 44.52
CA VAL A 138 12.63 1.22 44.42
C VAL A 138 13.20 1.62 45.77
N ARG A 139 14.48 2.01 45.77
CA ARG A 139 15.20 2.45 46.97
C ARG A 139 16.15 3.62 46.68
N LYS A 140 16.45 4.44 47.69
CA LYS A 140 17.39 5.56 47.55
C LYS A 140 18.80 5.07 47.23
N ALA A 141 19.42 5.60 46.17
CA ALA A 141 20.76 5.21 45.74
C ALA A 141 21.85 6.05 46.42
N ARG A 142 23.00 5.44 46.71
CA ARG A 142 24.22 6.17 47.08
C ARG A 142 25.02 6.55 45.84
N VAL A 143 25.05 7.85 45.51
CA VAL A 143 25.63 8.35 44.25
C VAL A 143 26.91 9.15 44.45
N ARG A 144 27.88 8.95 43.55
CA ARG A 144 29.05 9.84 43.36
C ARG A 144 29.15 10.32 41.92
N ASN A 145 29.99 11.33 41.68
CA ASN A 145 30.25 11.84 40.32
C ASN A 145 31.23 10.94 39.57
N ALA A 146 31.02 10.77 38.26
CA ALA A 146 31.90 10.00 37.39
C ALA A 146 33.16 10.78 37.07
N GLU A 147 34.33 10.18 37.33
CA GLU A 147 35.59 10.65 36.78
C GLU A 147 35.81 10.06 35.39
N LYS A 148 35.41 8.80 35.19
CA LYS A 148 35.62 8.08 33.92
C LYS A 148 34.49 7.08 33.65
N VAL A 149 34.04 7.01 32.40
CA VAL A 149 33.06 6.01 31.93
C VAL A 149 33.60 5.32 30.68
N THR A 150 33.52 3.99 30.64
CA THR A 150 33.99 3.18 29.52
C THR A 150 32.81 2.50 28.83
N LEU A 151 32.68 2.74 27.53
CA LEU A 151 31.60 2.29 26.67
C LEU A 151 32.07 1.23 25.68
N LEU A 152 31.21 0.26 25.39
CA LEU A 152 31.41 -0.76 24.36
C LEU A 152 30.26 -0.67 23.33
N PRO A 153 30.51 -0.33 22.06
CA PRO A 153 29.48 -0.39 21.03
C PRO A 153 29.04 -1.84 20.80
N LEU A 154 27.73 -2.09 20.88
CA LEU A 154 27.14 -3.40 20.59
C LEU A 154 26.78 -3.54 19.11
N SER A 155 26.42 -2.44 18.46
CA SER A 155 26.10 -2.37 17.03
C SER A 155 27.39 -2.35 16.18
N GLY A 156 27.51 -3.25 15.22
CA GLY A 156 28.63 -3.30 14.27
C GLY A 156 28.54 -2.16 13.26
N GLY A 157 29.43 -1.18 13.36
CA GLY A 157 29.49 -0.02 12.46
C GLY A 157 30.86 0.65 12.49
N VAL A 158 31.06 1.66 11.63
CA VAL A 158 32.30 2.44 11.46
C VAL A 158 32.92 2.80 12.82
N PRO A 159 34.25 2.68 12.99
CA PRO A 159 34.94 3.03 14.24
C PRO A 159 34.55 4.43 14.70
N ILE A 160 34.31 4.54 16.01
CA ILE A 160 33.82 5.76 16.67
C ILE A 160 34.85 6.87 16.44
N GLN A 161 34.45 7.97 15.79
CA GLN A 161 35.32 9.12 15.62
C GLN A 161 35.31 10.03 16.87
N GLU A 162 36.31 10.89 17.01
CA GLU A 162 36.41 11.81 18.16
C GLU A 162 35.19 12.77 18.27
N GLY A 163 34.58 13.13 17.14
CA GLY A 163 33.35 13.94 17.11
C GLY A 163 32.13 13.24 17.70
N ASP A 164 31.97 11.93 17.46
CA ASP A 164 30.87 11.13 18.00
C ASP A 164 30.99 11.00 19.53
N LEU A 165 32.22 10.84 20.02
CA LEU A 165 32.54 10.78 21.44
C LEU A 165 32.15 12.09 22.16
N GLN A 166 32.35 13.25 21.55
CA GLN A 166 31.93 14.53 22.12
C GLN A 166 30.39 14.64 22.21
N TYR A 167 29.67 14.15 21.19
CA TYR A 167 28.22 14.14 21.20
C TYR A 167 27.65 13.19 22.26
N ILE A 168 28.19 11.96 22.33
CA ILE A 168 27.84 10.98 23.36
C ILE A 168 28.12 11.53 24.76
N THR A 169 29.24 12.23 24.95
CA THR A 169 29.57 12.88 26.23
C THR A 169 28.52 13.91 26.61
N ARG A 170 28.05 14.77 25.68
CA ARG A 170 26.98 15.73 25.96
C ARG A 170 25.66 15.06 26.33
N TYR A 171 25.33 13.94 25.69
CA TYR A 171 24.12 13.17 25.98
C TYR A 171 24.18 12.51 27.36
N LEU A 172 25.36 12.06 27.77
CA LEU A 172 25.56 11.39 29.06
C LEU A 172 25.53 12.35 30.25
N VAL A 173 25.82 13.65 30.07
CA VAL A 173 25.80 14.63 31.17
C VAL A 173 24.43 14.64 31.85
N GLY A 174 24.42 14.37 33.15
CA GLY A 174 23.23 14.33 34.00
C GLY A 174 22.53 12.97 34.06
N LEU A 175 23.00 11.95 33.33
CA LEU A 175 22.48 10.59 33.40
C LEU A 175 23.12 9.82 34.57
N PRO A 176 22.33 9.16 35.42
CA PRO A 176 22.84 8.14 36.33
C PRO A 176 23.18 6.88 35.53
N VAL A 177 24.34 6.29 35.81
CA VAL A 177 24.84 5.12 35.08
C VAL A 177 25.40 4.07 36.04
N THR A 178 25.20 2.81 35.68
CA THR A 178 25.77 1.63 36.35
C THR A 178 26.46 0.70 35.34
N ILE A 179 27.40 -0.12 35.82
CA ILE A 179 28.07 -1.10 34.96
C ILE A 179 27.05 -2.16 34.51
N GLY A 180 26.92 -2.32 33.19
CA GLY A 180 25.96 -3.21 32.54
C GLY A 180 24.73 -2.51 31.95
N ASP A 181 24.56 -1.20 32.14
CA ASP A 181 23.47 -0.45 31.50
C ASP A 181 23.68 -0.33 29.99
N LEU A 182 22.57 -0.38 29.26
CA LEU A 182 22.48 -0.15 27.82
C LEU A 182 22.12 1.32 27.56
N LEU A 183 22.87 1.94 26.66
CA LEU A 183 22.72 3.32 26.22
C LEU A 183 22.41 3.33 24.74
N ARG A 184 21.23 3.84 24.37
CA ARG A 184 20.88 4.07 22.97
C ARG A 184 21.07 5.55 22.66
N VAL A 185 22.07 5.87 21.85
CA VAL A 185 22.39 7.26 21.48
C VAL A 185 22.23 7.44 19.98
N GLY A 186 21.35 8.38 19.59
CA GLY A 186 21.22 8.84 18.21
C GLY A 186 22.27 9.88 17.89
N THR A 187 23.31 9.49 17.15
CA THR A 187 24.27 10.45 16.56
C THR A 187 23.64 11.09 15.31
N PRO A 188 23.74 12.41 15.11
CA PRO A 188 23.21 13.06 13.91
C PRO A 188 23.77 12.44 12.62
N GLY A 189 22.89 12.03 11.70
CA GLY A 189 23.28 11.44 10.41
C GLY A 189 23.59 9.94 10.42
N ALA A 190 23.41 9.24 11.55
CA ALA A 190 23.53 7.78 11.60
C ALA A 190 22.44 7.17 12.48
N ALA A 191 22.08 5.91 12.19
CA ALA A 191 21.13 5.15 12.99
C ALA A 191 21.55 5.12 14.48
N PRO A 192 20.59 5.17 15.42
CA PRO A 192 20.89 5.16 16.85
C PRO A 192 21.70 3.92 17.24
N ARG A 193 22.86 4.16 17.84
CA ARG A 193 23.80 3.10 18.23
C ARG A 193 23.58 2.70 19.68
N GLU A 194 23.74 1.41 19.94
CA GLU A 194 23.67 0.86 21.29
C GLU A 194 25.08 0.70 21.87
N PHE A 195 25.26 1.23 23.08
CA PHE A 195 26.49 1.14 23.86
C PHE A 195 26.22 0.44 25.19
N LEU A 196 27.09 -0.48 25.56
CA LEU A 196 27.11 -1.12 26.87
C LEU A 196 28.15 -0.43 27.76
N ILE A 197 27.78 -0.09 28.99
CA ILE A 197 28.71 0.43 29.98
C ILE A 197 29.48 -0.74 30.60
N ILE A 198 30.79 -0.81 30.34
CA ILE A 198 31.65 -1.90 30.85
C ILE A 198 32.46 -1.51 32.09
N GLY A 199 32.60 -0.20 32.35
CA GLY A 199 33.37 0.26 33.50
C GLY A 199 33.08 1.71 33.86
N THR A 200 33.03 1.99 35.16
CA THR A 200 32.87 3.32 35.76
C THR A 200 34.00 3.56 36.76
N ALA A 201 34.43 4.82 36.94
CA ALA A 201 35.33 5.24 38.01
C ALA A 201 34.66 6.40 38.78
N PRO A 202 34.37 6.26 40.08
CA PRO A 202 34.55 5.07 40.93
C PRO A 202 33.70 3.87 40.47
N SER A 203 34.16 2.64 40.75
CA SER A 203 33.51 1.41 40.25
C SER A 203 32.17 1.17 40.93
N THR A 204 31.11 1.12 40.13
CA THR A 204 29.80 0.62 40.58
C THR A 204 29.78 -0.91 40.58
N PRO A 205 28.92 -1.56 41.37
CA PRO A 205 28.64 -2.99 41.21
C PRO A 205 28.17 -3.31 39.78
N ALA A 206 28.65 -4.43 39.25
CA ALA A 206 28.21 -4.96 37.95
C ALA A 206 27.03 -5.92 38.17
N TYR A 207 25.85 -5.55 37.68
CA TYR A 207 24.65 -6.38 37.79
C TYR A 207 24.45 -7.19 36.50
N THR A 208 24.99 -8.41 36.49
CA THR A 208 24.75 -9.41 35.43
C THR A 208 23.48 -10.21 35.72
N LEU A 209 22.81 -10.67 34.66
CA LEU A 209 21.59 -11.49 34.71
C LEU A 209 21.75 -12.72 35.62
N ASN A 210 20.87 -12.89 36.60
CA ASN A 210 20.63 -14.18 37.26
C ASN A 210 19.91 -15.10 36.28
N ARG A 211 20.67 -15.81 35.45
CA ARG A 211 20.14 -16.88 34.61
C ARG A 211 20.26 -18.21 35.36
N THR A 212 19.18 -18.67 35.98
CA THR A 212 19.08 -20.09 36.37
C THR A 212 18.72 -20.93 35.15
N ALA A 213 19.67 -21.80 34.77
CA ALA A 213 19.65 -22.94 33.83
C ALA A 213 19.16 -22.69 32.38
N ALA A 214 19.90 -22.92 31.29
CA ALA A 214 21.10 -23.75 31.10
C ALA A 214 22.03 -23.17 30.02
N GLY A 215 23.35 -23.31 30.22
CA GLY A 215 24.40 -23.03 29.23
C GLY A 215 25.49 -22.08 29.75
N GLU A 216 26.42 -22.63 30.53
CA GLU A 216 27.51 -21.94 31.23
C GLU A 216 28.54 -21.27 30.32
N LEU A 217 29.02 -20.10 30.75
CA LEU A 217 30.39 -19.58 30.59
C LEU A 217 30.77 -18.83 31.88
N PRO A 218 32.06 -18.78 32.27
CA PRO A 218 32.49 -18.93 33.65
C PRO A 218 32.19 -17.74 34.54
N ILE A 219 31.66 -18.08 35.72
CA ILE A 219 31.52 -17.20 36.87
C ILE A 219 32.93 -16.94 37.42
N ALA A 220 33.35 -15.68 37.43
CA ALA A 220 34.35 -15.20 38.38
C ALA A 220 33.62 -14.33 39.41
N PRO A 221 33.29 -14.86 40.60
CA PRO A 221 32.84 -14.03 41.69
C PRO A 221 34.10 -13.52 42.39
N SER A 222 34.37 -12.22 42.30
CA SER A 222 35.09 -11.55 43.38
C SER A 222 34.09 -10.60 44.04
N PRO A 223 33.37 -11.04 45.07
CA PRO A 223 32.69 -10.12 45.96
C PRO A 223 33.79 -9.43 46.76
N SER A 224 34.21 -8.24 46.32
CA SER A 224 34.86 -7.33 47.26
C SER A 224 33.73 -6.74 48.12
N PRO A 225 33.81 -6.89 49.46
CA PRO A 225 32.81 -6.35 50.35
C PRO A 225 32.92 -4.82 50.37
N ALA A 226 31.77 -4.15 50.47
CA ALA A 226 31.63 -2.70 50.66
C ALA A 226 32.02 -1.79 49.48
N ASN A 227 31.26 -1.83 48.38
CA ASN A 227 31.15 -0.62 47.55
C ASN A 227 30.19 0.35 48.23
N GLU A 228 30.73 1.42 48.80
CA GLU A 228 30.01 2.56 49.39
C GLU A 228 29.16 3.33 48.34
N ILE A 229 29.25 2.94 47.07
CA ILE A 229 28.77 3.65 45.87
C ILE A 229 28.01 2.66 44.99
N GLU A 230 26.75 2.99 44.67
CA GLU A 230 25.84 2.10 43.95
C GLU A 230 25.56 2.59 42.52
N ALA A 231 25.53 3.90 42.33
CA ALA A 231 25.38 4.53 41.03
C ALA A 231 26.32 5.71 40.89
N VAL A 232 26.62 6.09 39.65
CA VAL A 232 27.48 7.23 39.36
C VAL A 232 26.75 8.18 38.41
N ILE A 233 26.80 9.48 38.68
CA ILE A 233 26.24 10.52 37.80
C ILE A 233 27.34 11.12 36.92
N VAL A 234 27.10 11.23 35.62
CA VAL A 234 28.05 11.84 34.69
C VAL A 234 27.92 13.37 34.74
N GLN A 235 29.01 14.09 34.97
CA GLN A 235 29.05 15.56 35.02
C GLN A 235 29.97 16.13 33.93
N VAL A 236 29.90 17.45 33.74
CA VAL A 236 30.77 18.16 32.80
C VAL A 236 32.23 18.05 33.29
N GLY A 237 33.05 17.24 32.62
CA GLY A 237 34.44 16.95 33.00
C GLY A 237 34.77 15.45 33.09
N THR A 238 33.78 14.56 33.02
CA THR A 238 33.98 13.10 32.99
C THR A 238 34.68 12.64 31.70
N VAL A 239 35.70 11.79 31.83
CA VAL A 239 36.41 11.20 30.67
C VAL A 239 35.63 9.99 30.14
N VAL A 240 35.05 10.11 28.94
CA VAL A 240 34.40 8.99 28.25
C VAL A 240 35.39 8.29 27.33
N ARG A 241 35.56 6.98 27.47
CA ARG A 241 36.36 6.15 26.55
C ARG A 241 35.48 5.10 25.89
N ALA A 242 35.66 4.89 24.59
CA ALA A 242 35.01 3.78 23.89
C ALA A 242 36.04 2.70 23.53
N GLN A 243 35.75 1.45 23.87
CA GLN A 243 36.60 0.31 23.50
C GLN A 243 36.08 -0.30 22.20
N ALA A 244 36.93 -0.44 21.18
CA ALA A 244 36.55 -1.10 19.92
C ALA A 244 36.33 -2.59 20.16
N ARG A 245 35.20 -3.13 19.69
CA ARG A 245 34.91 -4.56 19.73
C ARG A 245 35.77 -5.24 18.65
N GLY A 246 36.56 -6.24 19.03
CA GLY A 246 37.19 -7.14 18.06
C GLY A 246 36.10 -7.77 17.19
N ALA A 247 36.29 -7.75 15.88
CA ALA A 247 35.30 -8.20 14.89
C ALA A 247 34.94 -9.68 15.12
N ALA A 248 33.85 -9.92 15.83
CA ALA A 248 33.18 -11.23 15.90
C ALA A 248 31.79 -11.04 15.28
N ASN A 249 31.63 -11.63 14.09
CA ASN A 249 30.42 -11.84 13.29
C ASN A 249 29.18 -11.03 13.67
N GLY A 250 28.83 -10.07 12.81
CA GLY A 250 27.59 -9.32 12.88
C GLY A 250 26.39 -10.24 13.00
N ALA A 251 25.77 -10.24 14.18
CA ALA A 251 24.42 -10.74 14.32
C ALA A 251 23.54 -9.82 13.44
N PRO A 252 22.79 -10.35 12.46
CA PRO A 252 21.86 -9.54 11.70
C PRO A 252 20.86 -8.91 12.67
N GLY A 253 20.54 -7.63 12.46
CA GLY A 253 19.60 -6.88 13.28
C GLY A 253 18.36 -7.71 13.60
N ARG A 254 17.96 -7.74 14.88
CA ARG A 254 16.75 -8.42 15.32
C ARG A 254 15.57 -7.70 14.68
N VAL A 255 14.99 -8.31 13.65
CA VAL A 255 13.80 -7.79 12.95
C VAL A 255 12.59 -8.12 13.81
N SER A 256 11.78 -7.11 14.10
CA SER A 256 10.60 -7.19 14.95
C SER A 256 9.31 -7.10 14.12
N TYR A 257 8.15 -7.33 14.75
CA TYR A 257 6.88 -7.10 14.07
C TYR A 257 6.62 -5.65 13.68
N GLU A 258 7.33 -4.69 14.29
CA GLU A 258 7.23 -3.26 13.94
C GLU A 258 7.88 -2.90 12.60
N ASP A 259 8.65 -3.84 12.04
CA ASP A 259 9.33 -3.71 10.75
C ASP A 259 8.48 -4.27 9.58
N ILE A 260 7.28 -4.78 9.85
CA ILE A 260 6.34 -5.26 8.84
C ILE A 260 5.15 -4.31 8.75
N GLY A 261 4.96 -3.67 7.59
CA GLY A 261 3.82 -2.79 7.30
C GLY A 261 2.78 -3.43 6.37
N GLY A 262 1.52 -3.06 6.52
CA GLY A 262 0.44 -3.32 5.56
C GLY A 262 -0.17 -4.72 5.54
N LEU A 263 0.32 -5.66 6.35
CA LEU A 263 -0.12 -7.07 6.35
C LEU A 263 -0.77 -7.48 7.68
N GLY A 264 -1.49 -6.58 8.35
CA GLY A 264 -2.01 -6.82 9.70
C GLY A 264 -2.92 -8.05 9.81
N LYS A 265 -3.81 -8.27 8.83
CA LYS A 265 -4.76 -9.41 8.84
C LYS A 265 -4.04 -10.74 8.61
N GLU A 266 -3.13 -10.77 7.66
CA GLU A 266 -2.33 -11.93 7.30
C GLU A 266 -1.36 -12.29 8.43
N LEU A 267 -0.72 -11.29 9.05
CA LEU A 267 0.19 -11.45 10.16
C LEU A 267 -0.53 -12.01 11.40
N GLN A 268 -1.74 -11.54 11.70
CA GLN A 268 -2.56 -12.09 12.79
C GLN A 268 -2.82 -13.58 12.58
N ARG A 269 -3.22 -13.98 11.37
CA ARG A 269 -3.43 -15.39 11.02
C ARG A 269 -2.14 -16.21 11.21
N ILE A 270 -0.99 -15.68 10.79
CA ILE A 270 0.31 -16.34 10.96
C ILE A 270 0.67 -16.49 12.45
N ARG A 271 0.41 -15.46 13.27
CA ARG A 271 0.61 -15.54 14.73
C ARG A 271 -0.23 -16.63 15.35
N GLU A 272 -1.52 -16.70 15.01
CA GLU A 272 -2.41 -17.75 15.53
C GLU A 272 -1.95 -19.16 15.13
N MET A 273 -1.42 -19.32 13.91
CA MET A 273 -0.99 -20.63 13.41
C MET A 273 0.40 -21.07 13.86
N ILE A 274 1.32 -20.13 14.12
CA ILE A 274 2.73 -20.46 14.41
C ILE A 274 3.10 -20.12 15.86
N GLU A 275 2.68 -18.97 16.37
CA GLU A 275 3.05 -18.51 17.71
C GLU A 275 2.31 -19.29 18.81
N LEU A 276 1.00 -19.53 18.63
CA LEU A 276 0.21 -20.27 19.62
C LEU A 276 0.72 -21.71 19.86
N PRO A 277 1.00 -22.53 18.82
CA PRO A 277 1.54 -23.87 19.04
C PRO A 277 2.92 -23.89 19.70
N LEU A 278 3.78 -22.93 19.36
CA LEU A 278 5.15 -22.87 19.88
C LEU A 278 5.22 -22.33 21.31
N LYS A 279 4.40 -21.33 21.66
CA LYS A 279 4.38 -20.73 23.01
C LYS A 279 3.48 -21.49 23.99
N TYR A 280 2.33 -22.00 23.54
CA TYR A 280 1.30 -22.59 24.40
C TYR A 280 0.82 -23.97 23.90
N PRO A 281 1.70 -24.99 23.81
CA PRO A 281 1.32 -26.32 23.33
C PRO A 281 0.19 -26.97 24.16
N ALA A 282 0.15 -26.70 25.47
CA ALA A 282 -0.87 -27.25 26.37
C ALA A 282 -2.32 -26.86 26.00
N VAL A 283 -2.52 -25.74 25.29
CA VAL A 283 -3.85 -25.32 24.81
C VAL A 283 -4.36 -26.29 23.74
N PHE A 284 -3.47 -26.71 22.83
CA PHE A 284 -3.79 -27.68 21.77
C PHE A 284 -4.01 -29.08 22.33
N ASP A 285 -3.20 -29.48 23.31
CA ASP A 285 -3.35 -30.77 24.01
C ASP A 285 -4.72 -30.89 24.68
N ARG A 286 -5.19 -29.82 25.32
CA ARG A 286 -6.49 -29.81 26.00
C ARG A 286 -7.67 -29.76 25.03
N LEU A 287 -7.50 -29.08 23.89
CA LEU A 287 -8.52 -29.00 22.84
C LEU A 287 -8.56 -30.25 21.96
N GLY A 288 -7.54 -31.10 22.01
CA GLY A 288 -7.44 -32.30 21.17
C GLY A 288 -7.27 -31.99 19.69
N VAL A 289 -6.75 -30.79 19.36
CA VAL A 289 -6.55 -30.33 17.98
C VAL A 289 -5.06 -30.40 17.66
N GLU A 290 -4.70 -31.07 16.56
CA GLU A 290 -3.30 -31.09 16.11
C GLU A 290 -2.93 -29.72 15.51
N PRO A 291 -1.76 -29.16 15.86
CA PRO A 291 -1.29 -27.92 15.25
C PRO A 291 -0.98 -28.17 13.76
N PRO A 292 -1.14 -27.15 12.89
CA PRO A 292 -0.83 -27.29 11.48
C PRO A 292 0.67 -27.53 11.29
N LYS A 293 1.02 -28.54 10.49
CA LYS A 293 2.43 -28.90 10.25
C LYS A 293 3.11 -27.96 9.25
N GLY A 294 2.34 -27.46 8.29
CA GLY A 294 2.84 -26.63 7.19
C GLY A 294 1.92 -25.45 6.87
N VAL A 295 2.53 -24.28 6.70
CA VAL A 295 1.88 -23.06 6.22
C VAL A 295 2.49 -22.68 4.87
N LEU A 296 1.66 -22.52 3.84
CA LEU A 296 2.08 -22.06 2.51
C LEU A 296 1.75 -20.57 2.34
N LEU A 297 2.77 -19.73 2.23
CA LEU A 297 2.68 -18.32 1.89
C LEU A 297 2.76 -18.17 0.36
N TYR A 298 1.74 -17.55 -0.25
CA TYR A 298 1.77 -17.31 -1.69
C TYR A 298 1.37 -15.89 -2.07
N GLY A 299 1.75 -15.43 -3.26
CA GLY A 299 1.38 -14.12 -3.80
C GLY A 299 2.51 -13.52 -4.66
N PRO A 300 2.37 -12.26 -5.11
CA PRO A 300 3.39 -11.61 -5.94
C PRO A 300 4.78 -11.57 -5.27
N PRO A 301 5.87 -11.54 -6.06
CA PRO A 301 7.21 -11.34 -5.55
C PRO A 301 7.33 -9.95 -4.89
N GLY A 302 8.21 -9.82 -3.90
CA GLY A 302 8.46 -8.53 -3.23
C GLY A 302 7.45 -8.14 -2.14
N THR A 303 6.47 -9.00 -1.82
CA THR A 303 5.49 -8.82 -0.72
C THR A 303 6.07 -9.06 0.68
N GLY A 304 7.34 -9.49 0.79
CA GLY A 304 7.99 -9.72 2.08
C GLY A 304 7.75 -11.10 2.69
N LYS A 305 7.49 -12.15 1.89
CA LYS A 305 7.25 -13.52 2.41
C LYS A 305 8.41 -14.02 3.28
N THR A 306 9.64 -13.84 2.79
CA THR A 306 10.89 -14.17 3.49
C THR A 306 11.08 -13.33 4.75
N LEU A 307 10.67 -12.05 4.72
CA LEU A 307 10.75 -11.15 5.88
C LEU A 307 9.82 -11.61 7.00
N ILE A 308 8.57 -11.97 6.68
CA ILE A 308 7.59 -12.47 7.65
C ILE A 308 8.10 -13.72 8.36
N ALA A 309 8.63 -14.69 7.60
CA ALA A 309 9.15 -15.92 8.18
C ALA A 309 10.31 -15.65 9.17
N ARG A 310 11.21 -14.71 8.83
CA ARG A 310 12.31 -14.29 9.70
C ARG A 310 11.83 -13.62 10.99
N VAL A 311 10.84 -12.73 10.89
CA VAL A 311 10.28 -12.02 12.07
C VAL A 311 9.56 -12.99 12.99
N VAL A 312 8.75 -13.89 12.45
CA VAL A 312 8.03 -14.89 13.25
C VAL A 312 9.01 -15.80 14.01
N ALA A 313 10.11 -16.19 13.39
CA ALA A 313 11.14 -16.98 14.06
C ALA A 313 11.88 -16.21 15.15
N ALA A 314 12.18 -14.93 14.91
CA ALA A 314 12.80 -14.06 15.91
C ALA A 314 11.91 -13.88 17.15
N GLU A 315 10.60 -13.72 16.96
CA GLU A 315 9.66 -13.43 18.04
C GLU A 315 9.17 -14.66 18.82
N THR A 316 9.19 -15.81 18.16
CA THR A 316 8.98 -17.11 18.83
C THR A 316 10.26 -17.64 19.49
N ASN A 317 11.40 -16.97 19.27
CA ASN A 317 12.73 -17.40 19.73
C ASN A 317 13.04 -18.86 19.33
N ALA A 318 12.52 -19.30 18.19
CA ALA A 318 12.68 -20.63 17.64
C ALA A 318 13.92 -20.70 16.73
N ALA A 319 14.54 -21.88 16.63
CA ALA A 319 15.67 -22.07 15.71
C ALA A 319 15.19 -21.94 14.25
N PHE A 320 15.78 -21.02 13.49
CA PHE A 320 15.38 -20.73 12.11
C PHE A 320 16.30 -21.40 11.09
N PHE A 321 15.72 -22.21 10.20
CA PHE A 321 16.43 -22.87 9.09
C PHE A 321 15.87 -22.39 7.76
N ILE A 322 16.73 -21.89 6.87
CA ILE A 322 16.35 -21.43 5.53
C ILE A 322 16.79 -22.47 4.50
N ILE A 323 15.88 -22.85 3.61
CA ILE A 323 16.13 -23.69 2.45
C ILE A 323 15.66 -22.90 1.21
N ASN A 324 16.58 -22.55 0.32
CA ASN A 324 16.22 -21.95 -0.96
C ASN A 324 16.03 -23.04 -2.01
N GLY A 325 14.91 -23.05 -2.72
CA GLY A 325 14.59 -24.09 -3.70
C GLY A 325 15.70 -24.34 -4.73
N PRO A 326 16.20 -23.31 -5.43
CA PRO A 326 17.27 -23.46 -6.41
C PRO A 326 18.60 -23.96 -5.83
N GLU A 327 18.91 -23.65 -4.56
CA GLU A 327 20.18 -23.99 -3.91
C GLU A 327 20.30 -25.50 -3.62
N ILE A 328 19.16 -26.18 -3.51
CA ILE A 328 19.13 -27.63 -3.26
C ILE A 328 19.32 -28.41 -4.56
N ILE A 329 19.00 -27.85 -5.73
CA ILE A 329 19.05 -28.55 -7.02
C ILE A 329 20.50 -28.55 -7.56
N ASN A 330 21.30 -29.52 -7.11
CA ASN A 330 22.65 -29.74 -7.61
C ASN A 330 22.66 -30.78 -8.75
N LYS A 331 23.66 -30.70 -9.63
CA LYS A 331 23.88 -31.68 -10.72
C LYS A 331 24.30 -33.07 -10.23
N PHE A 332 24.74 -33.20 -8.98
CA PHE A 332 25.27 -34.44 -8.42
C PHE A 332 24.16 -35.25 -7.74
N TYR A 333 23.97 -36.48 -8.22
CA TYR A 333 22.93 -37.40 -7.77
C TYR A 333 23.00 -37.67 -6.26
N GLY A 334 21.86 -37.54 -5.56
CA GLY A 334 21.67 -37.96 -4.16
C GLY A 334 22.16 -36.98 -3.08
N GLU A 335 22.99 -35.99 -3.42
CA GLU A 335 23.48 -34.99 -2.47
C GLU A 335 22.35 -34.08 -1.98
N SER A 336 21.47 -33.65 -2.90
CA SER A 336 20.29 -32.83 -2.62
C SER A 336 19.33 -33.47 -1.61
N GLU A 337 19.10 -34.78 -1.72
CA GLU A 337 18.23 -35.55 -0.82
C GLU A 337 18.85 -35.72 0.56
N SER A 338 20.15 -36.02 0.61
CA SER A 338 20.89 -36.13 1.86
C SER A 338 20.91 -34.79 2.61
N ARG A 339 21.11 -33.68 1.89
CA ARG A 339 21.07 -32.33 2.44
C ARG A 339 19.70 -32.01 3.03
N LEU A 340 18.60 -32.25 2.31
CA LEU A 340 17.24 -32.08 2.83
C LEU A 340 17.01 -32.92 4.11
N ARG A 341 17.42 -34.19 4.11
CA ARG A 341 17.28 -35.06 5.28
C ARG A 341 18.08 -34.54 6.48
N SER A 342 19.30 -34.05 6.26
CA SER A 342 20.15 -33.51 7.33
C SER A 342 19.54 -32.26 7.97
N VAL A 343 19.00 -31.34 7.17
CA VAL A 343 18.37 -30.11 7.67
C VAL A 343 17.13 -30.42 8.52
N PHE A 344 16.28 -31.35 8.09
CA PHE A 344 15.11 -31.76 8.86
C PHE A 344 15.49 -32.45 10.18
N GLN A 345 16.54 -33.28 10.19
CA GLN A 345 17.04 -33.91 11.42
C GLN A 345 17.65 -32.89 12.39
N GLU A 346 18.41 -31.91 11.89
CA GLU A 346 18.94 -30.84 12.73
C GLU A 346 17.84 -29.95 13.31
N ALA A 347 16.82 -29.64 12.50
CA ALA A 347 15.65 -28.89 12.95
C ALA A 347 14.89 -29.63 14.06
N GLN A 348 14.71 -30.95 13.94
CA GLN A 348 14.07 -31.76 14.98
C GLN A 348 14.90 -31.84 16.27
N ARG A 349 16.23 -31.86 16.18
CA ARG A 349 17.13 -31.84 17.35
C ARG A 349 17.13 -30.50 18.07
N ARG A 350 16.91 -29.39 17.36
CA ARG A 350 16.88 -28.01 17.90
C ARG A 350 15.46 -27.49 18.12
N ALA A 351 14.47 -28.36 18.30
CA ALA A 351 13.09 -27.94 18.57
C ALA A 351 13.00 -27.12 19.88
N PRO A 352 12.20 -26.03 19.94
CA PRO A 352 11.30 -25.52 18.90
C PRO A 352 12.03 -24.87 17.70
N SER A 353 11.64 -25.24 16.48
CA SER A 353 12.30 -24.78 15.25
C SER A 353 11.31 -24.50 14.10
N ILE A 354 11.72 -23.63 13.20
CA ILE A 354 10.96 -23.25 12.00
C ILE A 354 11.83 -23.53 10.78
N ILE A 355 11.28 -24.31 9.85
CA ILE A 355 11.91 -24.60 8.55
C ILE A 355 11.21 -23.72 7.51
N PHE A 356 11.94 -22.76 6.95
CA PHE A 356 11.46 -21.91 5.87
C PHE A 356 12.01 -22.40 4.52
N ILE A 357 11.10 -22.74 3.60
CA ILE A 357 11.42 -23.16 2.24
C ILE A 357 10.98 -22.05 1.28
N ASP A 358 11.95 -21.31 0.73
CA ASP A 358 11.68 -20.30 -0.29
C ASP A 358 11.67 -20.91 -1.70
N GLU A 359 10.84 -20.35 -2.59
CA GLU A 359 10.64 -20.85 -3.96
C GLU A 359 10.37 -22.37 -4.02
N ILE A 360 9.38 -22.82 -3.24
CA ILE A 360 9.02 -24.25 -3.15
C ILE A 360 8.48 -24.81 -4.48
N ASP A 361 8.01 -23.93 -5.37
CA ASP A 361 7.62 -24.27 -6.74
C ASP A 361 8.81 -24.76 -7.58
N ALA A 362 10.03 -24.28 -7.33
CA ALA A 362 11.23 -24.81 -7.97
C ALA A 362 11.55 -26.24 -7.51
N LEU A 363 11.25 -26.57 -6.24
CA LEU A 363 11.50 -27.91 -5.69
C LEU A 363 10.42 -28.92 -6.04
N ALA A 364 9.15 -28.48 -6.10
CA ALA A 364 8.01 -29.35 -6.27
C ALA A 364 7.05 -28.87 -7.38
N PRO A 365 7.51 -28.77 -8.63
CA PRO A 365 6.63 -28.45 -9.75
C PRO A 365 5.63 -29.58 -10.04
N LYS A 366 4.60 -29.28 -10.83
CA LYS A 366 3.61 -30.26 -11.28
C LYS A 366 4.26 -31.42 -12.04
N ARG A 367 3.75 -32.63 -11.80
CA ARG A 367 4.24 -33.88 -12.41
C ARG A 367 4.20 -33.91 -13.94
N THR A 368 3.29 -33.15 -14.53
CA THR A 368 3.16 -33.00 -15.99
C THR A 368 4.25 -32.14 -16.61
N GLU A 369 4.81 -31.20 -15.85
CA GLU A 369 5.86 -30.26 -16.27
C GLU A 369 7.26 -30.73 -15.85
N MET A 370 7.36 -31.73 -14.97
CA MET A 370 8.63 -32.34 -14.55
C MET A 370 9.32 -33.11 -15.68
N GLY A 371 10.42 -32.55 -16.19
CA GLY A 371 11.29 -33.20 -17.18
C GLY A 371 12.34 -34.14 -16.58
N GLY A 372 12.71 -33.98 -15.30
CA GLY A 372 13.78 -34.74 -14.65
C GLY A 372 13.31 -35.81 -13.65
N GLU A 373 13.95 -37.00 -13.64
CA GLU A 373 13.76 -38.01 -12.59
C GLU A 373 14.24 -37.55 -11.21
N VAL A 374 15.27 -36.68 -11.18
CA VAL A 374 15.84 -36.12 -9.94
C VAL A 374 14.80 -35.27 -9.20
N GLU A 375 14.07 -34.41 -9.91
CA GLU A 375 13.00 -33.56 -9.35
C GLU A 375 11.91 -34.42 -8.72
N ARG A 376 11.43 -35.46 -9.43
CA ARG A 376 10.41 -36.38 -8.90
C ARG A 376 10.83 -37.06 -7.61
N ARG A 377 12.10 -37.42 -7.49
CA ARG A 377 12.63 -38.05 -6.27
C ARG A 377 12.76 -37.06 -5.12
N ILE A 378 13.19 -35.82 -5.39
CA ILE A 378 13.22 -34.74 -4.39
C ILE A 378 11.81 -34.45 -3.85
N VAL A 379 10.80 -34.34 -4.73
CA VAL A 379 9.39 -34.18 -4.30
C VAL A 379 8.97 -35.36 -3.41
N GLY A 380 9.24 -36.59 -3.84
CA GLY A 380 8.92 -37.79 -3.07
C GLY A 380 9.59 -37.80 -1.69
N GLN A 381 10.85 -37.37 -1.60
CA GLN A 381 11.60 -37.30 -0.36
C GLN A 381 11.08 -36.19 0.56
N LEU A 382 10.76 -35.00 0.03
CA LEU A 382 10.16 -33.92 0.82
C LEU A 382 8.82 -34.33 1.40
N LEU A 383 7.97 -35.00 0.61
CA LEU A 383 6.70 -35.55 1.07
C LEU A 383 6.87 -36.57 2.19
N ALA A 384 7.83 -37.49 2.05
CA ALA A 384 8.14 -38.48 3.08
C ALA A 384 8.66 -37.82 4.37
N LEU A 385 9.43 -36.73 4.28
CA LEU A 385 9.91 -35.98 5.44
C LEU A 385 8.77 -35.25 6.15
N MET A 386 7.84 -34.64 5.41
CA MET A 386 6.67 -33.97 5.99
C MET A 386 5.73 -34.96 6.69
N ASP A 387 5.46 -36.10 6.05
CA ASP A 387 4.61 -37.15 6.63
C ASP A 387 5.29 -37.81 7.85
N GLY A 388 6.63 -37.89 7.83
CA GLY A 388 7.44 -38.43 8.92
C GLY A 388 7.64 -37.50 10.12
N LEU A 389 7.19 -36.25 10.06
CA LEU A 389 7.19 -35.35 11.22
C LEU A 389 6.12 -35.79 12.21
N GLU A 390 6.54 -36.15 13.41
CA GLU A 390 5.64 -36.43 14.54
C GLU A 390 4.74 -35.21 14.80
N SER A 391 3.43 -35.41 14.98
CA SER A 391 2.49 -34.31 15.29
C SER A 391 2.78 -33.61 16.62
N ARG A 392 3.69 -34.17 17.43
CA ARG A 392 4.19 -33.60 18.68
C ARG A 392 5.49 -32.81 18.55
N GLY A 393 6.12 -32.83 17.36
CA GLY A 393 7.31 -32.04 17.10
C GLY A 393 6.95 -30.56 17.09
N GLN A 394 7.61 -29.74 17.91
CA GLN A 394 7.54 -28.27 17.85
C GLN A 394 8.28 -27.72 16.61
N VAL A 395 8.07 -28.36 15.46
CA VAL A 395 8.71 -28.05 14.19
C VAL A 395 7.61 -27.64 13.22
N VAL A 396 7.66 -26.39 12.76
CA VAL A 396 6.70 -25.84 11.81
C VAL A 396 7.39 -25.59 10.47
N ILE A 397 6.77 -26.01 9.37
CA ILE A 397 7.26 -25.74 8.02
C ILE A 397 6.53 -24.53 7.44
N ILE A 398 7.26 -23.57 6.89
CA ILE A 398 6.72 -22.45 6.14
C ILE A 398 7.25 -22.54 4.71
N GLY A 399 6.37 -22.73 3.73
CA GLY A 399 6.71 -22.69 2.31
C GLY A 399 6.34 -21.34 1.69
N ALA A 400 7.16 -20.81 0.80
CA ALA A 400 6.86 -19.61 0.02
C ALA A 400 6.85 -19.90 -1.49
N THR A 401 5.83 -19.44 -2.21
CA THR A 401 5.72 -19.57 -3.67
C THR A 401 5.09 -18.33 -4.29
N ASN A 402 5.48 -18.00 -5.52
CA ASN A 402 4.79 -16.97 -6.30
C ASN A 402 3.60 -17.56 -7.07
N GLN A 403 3.67 -18.84 -7.42
CA GLN A 403 2.68 -19.52 -8.26
C GLN A 403 2.12 -20.76 -7.55
N PRO A 404 1.03 -20.64 -6.76
CA PRO A 404 0.44 -21.79 -6.06
C PRO A 404 -0.10 -22.87 -7.02
N ASN A 405 -0.36 -22.51 -8.27
CA ASN A 405 -0.81 -23.43 -9.31
C ASN A 405 0.34 -24.23 -9.95
N ALA A 406 1.59 -23.82 -9.80
CA ALA A 406 2.75 -24.55 -10.31
C ALA A 406 3.15 -25.72 -9.39
N LEU A 407 2.76 -25.65 -8.11
CA LEU A 407 3.07 -26.65 -7.09
C LEU A 407 2.34 -27.99 -7.31
N ASP A 408 2.99 -29.12 -6.97
CA ASP A 408 2.33 -30.44 -6.95
C ASP A 408 1.11 -30.42 -5.99
N PRO A 409 -0.11 -30.75 -6.45
CA PRO A 409 -1.30 -30.84 -5.61
C PRO A 409 -1.15 -31.76 -4.38
N ALA A 410 -0.22 -32.72 -4.41
CA ALA A 410 0.09 -33.58 -3.28
C ALA A 410 0.64 -32.81 -2.07
N MET A 411 1.32 -31.67 -2.28
CA MET A 411 1.83 -30.81 -1.21
C MET A 411 0.70 -30.08 -0.46
N ARG A 412 -0.40 -29.78 -1.17
CA ARG A 412 -1.56 -29.00 -0.68
C ARG A 412 -2.60 -29.85 0.06
N ARG A 413 -2.33 -31.15 0.27
CA ARG A 413 -3.25 -32.05 0.97
C ARG A 413 -3.13 -31.87 2.48
N PRO A 414 -4.24 -32.03 3.22
CA PRO A 414 -4.20 -32.05 4.69
C PRO A 414 -3.20 -33.08 5.24
N GLY A 415 -2.49 -32.72 6.30
CA GLY A 415 -1.32 -33.40 6.87
C GLY A 415 0.03 -32.83 6.43
N ARG A 416 0.06 -31.86 5.50
CA ARG A 416 1.27 -31.27 4.91
C ARG A 416 1.19 -29.74 4.94
N PHE A 417 0.87 -29.08 3.81
CA PHE A 417 0.48 -27.67 3.82
C PHE A 417 -1.02 -27.56 4.04
N ASP A 418 -1.41 -27.54 5.31
CA ASP A 418 -2.80 -27.51 5.75
C ASP A 418 -3.43 -26.13 5.57
N ARG A 419 -2.58 -25.09 5.54
CA ARG A 419 -2.98 -23.70 5.55
C ARG A 419 -2.27 -22.94 4.46
N GLU A 420 -3.04 -22.25 3.64
CA GLU A 420 -2.54 -21.38 2.59
C GLU A 420 -2.91 -19.93 2.93
N ILE A 421 -1.92 -19.04 2.88
CA ILE A 421 -2.08 -17.63 3.18
C ILE A 421 -1.67 -16.83 1.95
N ALA A 422 -2.65 -16.14 1.38
CA ALA A 422 -2.43 -15.20 0.30
C ALA A 422 -1.87 -13.89 0.84
N LEU A 423 -0.63 -13.57 0.49
CA LEU A 423 -0.02 -12.26 0.71
C LEU A 423 -0.37 -11.37 -0.49
N ARG A 424 -1.24 -10.42 -0.23
CA ARG A 424 -1.75 -9.48 -1.24
C ARG A 424 -0.82 -8.27 -1.37
N VAL A 425 -1.01 -7.52 -2.45
CA VAL A 425 -0.38 -6.20 -2.61
C VAL A 425 -0.97 -5.28 -1.53
N PRO A 426 -0.16 -4.48 -0.82
CA PRO A 426 -0.64 -3.62 0.26
C PRO A 426 -1.60 -2.53 -0.25
N ASP A 427 -2.66 -2.30 0.53
CA ASP A 427 -3.61 -1.20 0.35
C ASP A 427 -2.94 0.17 0.55
N MET A 428 -3.62 1.28 0.25
CA MET A 428 -3.07 2.63 0.45
C MET A 428 -2.53 2.85 1.87
N ARG A 429 -3.28 2.41 2.90
CA ARG A 429 -2.84 2.45 4.30
C ARG A 429 -1.60 1.59 4.54
N GLY A 430 -1.59 0.37 3.98
CA GLY A 430 -0.45 -0.52 4.09
C GLY A 430 0.80 0.01 3.41
N ARG A 431 0.68 0.65 2.25
CA ARG A 431 1.79 1.33 1.57
C ARG A 431 2.33 2.49 2.40
N MET A 432 1.45 3.27 3.04
CA MET A 432 1.85 4.33 3.96
C MET A 432 2.63 3.76 5.15
N GLU A 433 2.18 2.64 5.76
CA GLU A 433 2.90 1.96 6.85
C GLU A 433 4.28 1.47 6.39
N VAL A 434 4.38 0.86 5.21
CA VAL A 434 5.65 0.40 4.63
C VAL A 434 6.59 1.58 4.38
N LEU A 435 6.10 2.68 3.79
CA LEU A 435 6.87 3.90 3.59
C LEU A 435 7.32 4.50 4.91
N GLN A 436 6.46 4.51 5.94
CA GLN A 436 6.82 4.96 7.27
C GLN A 436 7.98 4.15 7.84
N ILE A 437 7.92 2.82 7.77
CA ILE A 437 8.99 1.93 8.25
C ILE A 437 10.31 2.23 7.55
N HIS A 438 10.34 2.27 6.22
CA HIS A 438 11.56 2.56 5.46
C HIS A 438 12.06 4.01 5.64
N SER A 439 11.18 4.93 6.02
CA SER A 439 11.55 6.31 6.33
C SER A 439 12.08 6.53 7.75
N LYS A 440 11.91 5.58 8.69
CA LYS A 440 12.33 5.75 10.10
C LYS A 440 13.83 6.05 10.24
N ASP A 441 14.65 5.41 9.41
CA ASP A 441 16.12 5.55 9.44
C ASP A 441 16.65 6.62 8.47
N ALA A 442 15.79 7.16 7.58
CA ALA A 442 16.18 8.09 6.54
C ALA A 442 16.09 9.56 7.02
N ALA A 443 17.00 10.41 6.54
CA ALA A 443 16.96 11.84 6.79
C ALA A 443 15.90 12.51 5.89
N MET A 444 14.65 12.51 6.34
CA MET A 444 13.51 13.08 5.62
C MET A 444 13.40 14.60 5.83
N GLY A 445 13.14 15.35 4.75
CA GLY A 445 12.75 16.75 4.80
C GLY A 445 11.33 16.95 5.33
N ASN A 446 11.05 18.16 5.84
CA ASN A 446 9.73 18.53 6.39
C ASN A 446 8.64 18.67 5.31
N ASP A 447 9.03 18.68 4.04
CA ASP A 447 8.17 18.85 2.87
C ASP A 447 7.52 17.54 2.38
N ILE A 448 7.87 16.40 2.99
CA ILE A 448 7.46 15.09 2.49
C ILE A 448 6.08 14.71 3.03
N ASP A 449 5.16 14.47 2.10
CA ASP A 449 3.84 13.90 2.37
C ASP A 449 3.80 12.41 1.95
N LEU A 450 3.93 11.52 2.93
CA LEU A 450 3.87 10.07 2.73
C LEU A 450 2.49 9.60 2.25
N LEU A 451 1.42 10.29 2.63
CA LEU A 451 0.07 9.95 2.17
C LEU A 451 -0.03 10.19 0.66
N ARG A 452 0.49 11.32 0.19
CA ARG A 452 0.50 11.63 -1.24
C ARG A 452 1.34 10.64 -2.03
N ILE A 453 2.49 10.21 -1.52
CA ILE A 453 3.30 9.17 -2.18
C ILE A 453 2.53 7.85 -2.27
N ALA A 454 1.87 7.41 -1.20
CA ALA A 454 1.08 6.19 -1.19
C ALA A 454 -0.11 6.19 -2.19
N GLN A 455 -0.67 7.38 -2.48
CA GLN A 455 -1.68 7.58 -3.52
C GLN A 455 -1.10 7.44 -4.93
N LEU A 456 0.09 8.00 -5.16
CA LEU A 456 0.78 7.97 -6.46
C LEU A 456 1.38 6.61 -6.81
N THR A 457 1.42 5.66 -5.87
CA THR A 457 2.01 4.32 -6.05
C THR A 457 0.97 3.18 -5.99
N PRO A 458 -0.11 3.18 -6.81
CA PRO A 458 -1.01 2.03 -6.84
C PRO A 458 -0.27 0.80 -7.40
N GLY A 459 -0.51 -0.36 -6.79
CA GLY A 459 0.09 -1.62 -7.25
C GLY A 459 1.57 -1.83 -6.86
N PHE A 460 2.21 -0.86 -6.19
CA PHE A 460 3.57 -1.04 -5.67
C PHE A 460 3.59 -2.05 -4.52
N VAL A 461 4.55 -2.96 -4.57
CA VAL A 461 4.78 -3.96 -3.52
C VAL A 461 5.79 -3.43 -2.50
N GLY A 462 5.93 -4.07 -1.33
CA GLY A 462 6.88 -3.63 -0.29
C GLY A 462 8.31 -3.45 -0.80
N ALA A 463 8.80 -4.37 -1.63
CA ALA A 463 10.10 -4.25 -2.28
C ALA A 463 10.20 -3.07 -3.26
N ASP A 464 9.12 -2.72 -3.96
CA ASP A 464 9.08 -1.57 -4.86
C ASP A 464 9.10 -0.26 -4.07
N LEU A 465 8.39 -0.20 -2.94
CA LEU A 465 8.41 0.95 -2.03
C LEU A 465 9.77 1.13 -1.36
N GLU A 466 10.44 0.03 -1.00
CA GLU A 466 11.82 0.05 -0.52
C GLU A 466 12.76 0.57 -1.62
N ALA A 467 12.61 0.07 -2.85
CA ALA A 467 13.37 0.54 -4.01
C ALA A 467 13.12 2.03 -4.30
N LEU A 468 11.88 2.50 -4.17
CA LEU A 468 11.51 3.90 -4.29
C LEU A 468 12.21 4.78 -3.25
N CYS A 469 12.21 4.37 -1.98
CA CYS A 469 12.92 5.09 -0.92
C CYS A 469 14.43 5.11 -1.17
N ARG A 470 14.98 3.98 -1.64
CA ARG A 470 16.41 3.85 -1.98
C ARG A 470 16.80 4.75 -3.15
N GLU A 471 15.98 4.82 -4.19
CA GLU A 471 16.23 5.68 -5.34
C GLU A 471 16.08 7.15 -4.97
N ALA A 472 15.08 7.53 -4.15
CA ALA A 472 14.96 8.89 -3.63
C ALA A 472 16.21 9.31 -2.84
N ALA A 473 16.75 8.42 -2.01
CA ALA A 473 18.01 8.65 -1.31
C ALA A 473 19.21 8.75 -2.27
N MET A 474 19.23 7.96 -3.34
CA MET A 474 20.27 8.02 -4.36
C MET A 474 20.21 9.33 -5.17
N VAL A 475 19.03 9.83 -5.51
CA VAL A 475 18.84 11.14 -6.15
C VAL A 475 19.34 12.27 -5.25
N ALA A 476 18.99 12.22 -3.96
CA ALA A 476 19.51 13.17 -2.97
C ALA A 476 21.05 13.08 -2.85
N LEU A 477 21.62 11.88 -2.91
CA LEU A 477 23.07 11.69 -2.92
C LEU A 477 23.72 12.23 -4.21
N ARG A 478 23.13 11.98 -5.39
CA ARG A 478 23.60 12.48 -6.69
C ARG A 478 23.71 14.02 -6.71
N ARG A 479 22.85 14.73 -5.96
CA ARG A 479 22.94 16.19 -5.77
C ARG A 479 24.20 16.63 -5.03
N VAL A 480 24.71 15.79 -4.13
CA VAL A 480 25.85 16.08 -3.25
C VAL A 480 27.16 15.50 -3.76
N LEU A 481 27.14 14.43 -4.58
CA LEU A 481 28.32 13.80 -5.18
C LEU A 481 29.32 14.79 -5.82
N PRO A 482 28.91 15.84 -6.57
CA PRO A 482 29.85 16.79 -7.16
C PRO A 482 30.67 17.60 -6.15
N TYR A 483 30.19 17.72 -4.91
CA TYR A 483 30.81 18.49 -3.84
C TYR A 483 31.65 17.62 -2.90
N ILE A 484 31.67 16.29 -3.09
CA ILE A 484 32.44 15.36 -2.29
C ILE A 484 33.83 15.21 -2.91
N ASP A 485 34.85 15.65 -2.17
CA ASP A 485 36.25 15.40 -2.53
C ASP A 485 36.64 13.98 -2.11
N TYR A 486 36.64 13.05 -3.07
CA TYR A 486 37.00 11.64 -2.85
C TYR A 486 38.44 11.44 -2.32
N GLN A 487 39.33 12.44 -2.45
CA GLN A 487 40.71 12.33 -1.98
C GLN A 487 40.84 12.48 -0.46
N ARG A 488 39.88 13.14 0.20
CA ARG A 488 39.94 13.43 1.65
C ARG A 488 39.51 12.26 2.53
N GLY A 489 38.75 11.29 2.01
CA GLY A 489 38.26 10.14 2.78
C GLY A 489 37.25 10.48 3.91
N TYR A 490 36.83 11.75 4.03
CA TYR A 490 35.76 12.19 4.93
C TYR A 490 34.91 13.27 4.26
N ILE A 491 33.61 13.27 4.55
CA ILE A 491 32.65 14.26 4.07
C ILE A 491 32.56 15.38 5.13
N PRO A 492 32.66 16.67 4.75
CA PRO A 492 32.49 17.78 5.69
C PRO A 492 31.14 17.68 6.42
N TYR A 493 31.15 17.94 7.73
CA TYR A 493 29.97 17.82 8.60
C TYR A 493 28.79 18.70 8.14
N GLU A 494 29.07 19.90 7.62
CA GLU A 494 28.06 20.81 7.08
C GLU A 494 27.27 20.19 5.92
N THR A 495 27.95 19.42 5.07
CA THR A 495 27.33 18.73 3.93
C THR A 495 26.44 17.57 4.38
N LEU A 496 26.81 16.88 5.46
CA LEU A 496 26.00 15.80 6.03
C LEU A 496 24.73 16.32 6.73
N VAL A 497 24.81 17.47 7.40
CA VAL A 497 23.65 18.09 8.05
C VAL A 497 22.63 18.61 7.03
N ASN A 498 23.11 19.09 5.88
CA ASN A 498 22.26 19.58 4.79
C ASN A 498 21.72 18.45 3.88
N LEU A 499 22.13 17.20 4.09
CA LEU A 499 21.66 16.07 3.29
C LEU A 499 20.29 15.63 3.79
N ASN A 500 19.24 16.17 3.19
CA ASN A 500 17.86 15.73 3.37
C ASN A 500 17.27 15.22 2.05
N ILE A 501 16.40 14.21 2.17
CA ILE A 501 15.55 13.76 1.08
C ILE A 501 14.36 14.74 1.00
N SER A 502 14.06 15.23 -0.20
CA SER A 502 12.93 16.14 -0.44
C SER A 502 11.82 15.43 -1.22
N MET A 503 10.63 16.05 -1.27
CA MET A 503 9.51 15.53 -2.07
C MET A 503 9.84 15.52 -3.58
N ALA A 504 10.69 16.44 -4.05
CA ALA A 504 11.16 16.46 -5.43
C ALA A 504 12.01 15.22 -5.78
N ASP A 505 12.79 14.71 -4.81
CA ASP A 505 13.60 13.51 -4.98
C ASP A 505 12.72 12.26 -5.13
N PHE A 506 11.61 12.17 -4.36
CA PHE A 506 10.60 11.13 -4.54
C PHE A 506 9.88 11.22 -5.89
N GLN A 507 9.55 12.42 -6.36
CA GLN A 507 8.95 12.60 -7.68
C GLN A 507 9.90 12.20 -8.83
N ALA A 508 11.20 12.44 -8.67
CA ALA A 508 12.20 11.96 -9.62
C ALA A 508 12.32 10.43 -9.58
N ALA A 509 12.35 9.84 -8.38
CA ALA A 509 12.41 8.39 -8.18
C ALA A 509 11.19 7.66 -8.78
N LEU A 510 9.98 8.21 -8.66
CA LEU A 510 8.76 7.67 -9.26
C LEU A 510 8.81 7.57 -10.81
N ARG A 511 9.69 8.33 -11.46
CA ARG A 511 9.86 8.25 -12.92
C ARG A 511 10.81 7.12 -13.35
N GLU A 512 11.67 6.66 -12.45
CA GLU A 512 12.65 5.59 -12.72
C GLU A 512 12.16 4.22 -12.21
N VAL A 513 11.42 4.19 -11.11
CA VAL A 513 10.94 2.94 -10.49
C VAL A 513 9.60 2.51 -11.08
N GLU A 514 9.60 1.40 -11.82
CA GLU A 514 8.38 0.74 -12.29
C GLU A 514 7.83 -0.24 -11.24
N PRO A 515 6.50 -0.40 -11.10
CA PRO A 515 5.93 -1.39 -10.19
C PRO A 515 6.23 -2.81 -10.68
N SER A 516 6.61 -3.70 -9.76
CA SER A 516 6.81 -5.12 -10.08
C SER A 516 5.52 -5.82 -10.54
N THR A 517 4.36 -5.27 -10.14
CA THR A 517 3.02 -5.80 -10.47
C THR A 517 2.55 -5.43 -11.90
N THR A 518 3.30 -4.59 -12.64
CA THR A 518 2.94 -4.12 -14.01
C THR A 518 2.69 -5.25 -15.01
N ARG A 519 3.20 -6.46 -14.74
CA ARG A 519 2.97 -7.66 -15.57
C ARG A 519 1.60 -8.31 -15.38
N GLU A 520 0.81 -7.85 -14.43
CA GLU A 520 -0.31 -8.59 -13.87
C GLU A 520 -1.51 -7.65 -13.62
N VAL A 521 -2.52 -7.69 -14.50
CA VAL A 521 -3.83 -6.99 -14.51
C VAL A 521 -4.01 -5.93 -13.40
N TYR A 522 -3.97 -4.65 -13.79
CA TYR A 522 -4.08 -3.49 -12.91
C TYR A 522 -5.44 -3.43 -12.22
N VAL A 523 -5.40 -3.33 -10.88
CA VAL A 523 -6.52 -2.79 -10.10
C VAL A 523 -6.29 -1.28 -10.06
N GLU A 524 -7.07 -0.55 -10.85
CA GLU A 524 -7.06 0.91 -10.86
C GLU A 524 -7.99 1.41 -9.74
N VAL A 525 -7.59 2.47 -9.05
CA VAL A 525 -8.52 3.28 -8.25
C VAL A 525 -8.84 4.49 -9.11
N SER A 526 -10.11 4.67 -9.45
CA SER A 526 -10.53 5.79 -10.30
C SER A 526 -10.62 7.07 -9.47
N GLU A 527 -10.06 8.18 -9.98
CA GLU A 527 -10.19 9.51 -9.34
C GLU A 527 -11.46 10.25 -9.79
N THR A 528 -12.13 9.80 -10.86
CA THR A 528 -13.30 10.47 -11.42
C THR A 528 -14.51 10.39 -10.48
N THR A 529 -15.20 11.49 -10.26
CA THR A 529 -16.41 11.58 -9.42
C THR A 529 -17.67 11.80 -10.27
N TRP A 530 -18.85 11.69 -9.65
CA TRP A 530 -20.11 12.00 -10.34
C TRP A 530 -20.24 13.47 -10.78
N ASP A 531 -19.49 14.37 -10.14
CA ASP A 531 -19.44 15.79 -10.46
C ASP A 531 -18.69 16.07 -11.77
N ASP A 532 -17.78 15.16 -12.15
CA ASP A 532 -17.02 15.24 -13.41
C ASP A 532 -17.84 14.77 -14.63
N ILE A 533 -19.07 14.29 -14.42
CA ILE A 533 -19.96 13.83 -15.49
C ILE A 533 -21.18 14.74 -15.56
N GLY A 534 -21.30 15.50 -16.65
CA GLY A 534 -22.49 16.32 -16.92
C GLY A 534 -23.66 15.47 -17.45
N GLY A 535 -24.87 15.70 -16.93
CA GLY A 535 -26.12 15.08 -17.44
C GLY A 535 -26.37 13.64 -16.98
N LEU A 536 -27.18 12.90 -17.75
CA LEU A 536 -27.45 11.47 -17.61
C LEU A 536 -28.08 11.04 -16.28
N GLN A 537 -28.93 11.87 -15.67
CA GLN A 537 -29.42 11.60 -14.31
C GLN A 537 -30.23 10.32 -14.19
N TYR A 538 -31.01 9.99 -15.21
CA TYR A 538 -31.72 8.72 -15.26
C TYR A 538 -30.75 7.53 -15.21
N THR A 539 -29.70 7.56 -16.01
CA THR A 539 -28.67 6.52 -16.05
C THR A 539 -27.87 6.44 -14.75
N LYS A 540 -27.53 7.59 -14.13
CA LYS A 540 -26.83 7.64 -12.85
C LYS A 540 -27.65 6.98 -11.75
N ASN A 541 -28.94 7.31 -11.67
CA ASN A 541 -29.86 6.69 -10.71
C ASN A 541 -29.95 5.18 -10.95
N LEU A 542 -30.16 4.74 -12.20
CA LEU A 542 -30.26 3.32 -12.53
C LEU A 542 -29.00 2.52 -12.17
N LEU A 543 -27.81 3.11 -12.34
CA LEU A 543 -26.55 2.50 -11.92
C LEU A 543 -26.37 2.48 -10.40
N ALA A 544 -26.80 3.52 -9.70
CA ALA A 544 -26.82 3.53 -8.24
C ALA A 544 -27.75 2.43 -7.70
N GLU A 545 -28.94 2.28 -8.29
CA GLU A 545 -29.88 1.21 -7.93
C GLU A 545 -29.32 -0.19 -8.24
N GLY A 546 -28.65 -0.34 -9.39
CA GLY A 546 -28.12 -1.63 -9.85
C GLY A 546 -26.85 -2.08 -9.12
N VAL A 547 -25.99 -1.15 -8.70
CA VAL A 547 -24.64 -1.46 -8.18
C VAL A 547 -24.45 -0.99 -6.74
N GLU A 548 -24.83 0.24 -6.43
CA GLU A 548 -24.59 0.84 -5.11
C GLU A 548 -25.48 0.20 -4.04
N TRP A 549 -26.79 0.04 -4.33
CA TRP A 549 -27.74 -0.49 -3.34
C TRP A 549 -27.44 -1.93 -2.91
N PRO A 550 -27.12 -2.88 -3.82
CA PRO A 550 -26.72 -4.23 -3.42
C PRO A 550 -25.47 -4.28 -2.53
N LEU A 551 -24.50 -3.40 -2.78
CA LEU A 551 -23.26 -3.34 -2.02
C LEU A 551 -23.46 -2.71 -0.63
N ARG A 552 -24.28 -1.65 -0.54
CA ARG A 552 -24.53 -0.94 0.73
C ARG A 552 -25.55 -1.63 1.62
N PHE A 553 -26.57 -2.27 1.04
CA PHE A 553 -27.71 -2.84 1.77
C PHE A 553 -27.96 -4.34 1.48
N PRO A 554 -26.97 -5.23 1.66
CA PRO A 554 -27.11 -6.65 1.35
C PRO A 554 -28.21 -7.35 2.15
N GLU A 555 -28.49 -6.89 3.37
CA GLU A 555 -29.52 -7.46 4.25
C GLU A 555 -30.94 -7.27 3.70
N ILE A 556 -31.21 -6.12 3.07
CA ILE A 556 -32.52 -5.81 2.50
C ILE A 556 -32.79 -6.72 1.30
N TYR A 557 -31.79 -6.92 0.45
CA TYR A 557 -31.89 -7.85 -0.69
C TYR A 557 -32.06 -9.31 -0.24
N ALA A 558 -31.34 -9.73 0.80
CA ALA A 558 -31.48 -11.07 1.38
C ALA A 558 -32.89 -11.31 1.94
N ASN A 559 -33.47 -10.32 2.62
CA ASN A 559 -34.84 -10.39 3.15
C ASN A 559 -35.89 -10.36 2.03
N ALA A 560 -35.67 -9.55 1.00
CA ALA A 560 -36.55 -9.45 -0.16
C ALA A 560 -36.48 -10.68 -1.08
N LYS A 561 -35.46 -11.55 -0.93
CA LYS A 561 -35.17 -12.69 -1.82
C LYS A 561 -35.04 -12.27 -3.29
N VAL A 562 -34.53 -11.06 -3.51
CA VAL A 562 -34.25 -10.52 -4.85
C VAL A 562 -32.77 -10.70 -5.12
N GLU A 563 -32.43 -11.31 -6.25
CA GLU A 563 -31.04 -11.39 -6.69
C GLU A 563 -30.60 -10.05 -7.28
N PRO A 564 -29.44 -9.51 -6.87
CA PRO A 564 -28.90 -8.32 -7.50
C PRO A 564 -28.45 -8.63 -8.95
N PRO A 565 -28.45 -7.62 -9.84
CA PRO A 565 -28.00 -7.80 -11.21
C PRO A 565 -26.51 -8.17 -11.24
N ARG A 566 -26.15 -9.21 -12.01
CA ARG A 566 -24.75 -9.69 -12.06
C ARG A 566 -23.92 -8.92 -13.08
N GLY A 567 -24.56 -8.53 -14.18
CA GLY A 567 -23.92 -7.87 -15.29
C GLY A 567 -24.75 -6.69 -15.80
N ILE A 568 -24.07 -5.60 -16.12
CA ILE A 568 -24.65 -4.40 -16.73
C ILE A 568 -23.93 -4.12 -18.06
N ILE A 569 -24.68 -3.92 -19.14
CA ILE A 569 -24.16 -3.45 -20.43
C ILE A 569 -24.53 -1.97 -20.64
N LEU A 570 -23.54 -1.17 -21.01
CA LEU A 570 -23.67 0.21 -21.47
C LEU A 570 -23.58 0.26 -23.00
N SER A 571 -24.71 0.38 -23.68
CA SER A 571 -24.83 0.58 -25.13
C SER A 571 -25.06 2.04 -25.49
N GLY A 572 -24.92 2.44 -26.76
CA GLY A 572 -25.01 3.84 -27.22
C GLY A 572 -23.84 4.30 -28.10
N PRO A 573 -23.87 5.52 -28.64
CA PRO A 573 -22.92 5.99 -29.63
C PRO A 573 -21.50 6.21 -29.04
N PRO A 574 -20.45 6.22 -29.87
CA PRO A 574 -19.11 6.55 -29.44
C PRO A 574 -19.05 7.98 -28.89
N GLY A 575 -18.24 8.20 -27.84
CA GLY A 575 -18.09 9.52 -27.23
C GLY A 575 -19.17 9.91 -26.20
N SER A 576 -20.05 8.97 -25.82
CA SER A 576 -21.10 9.18 -24.80
C SER A 576 -20.62 9.06 -23.35
N GLY A 577 -19.30 8.91 -23.12
CA GLY A 577 -18.74 8.85 -21.77
C GLY A 577 -18.93 7.52 -21.02
N LYS A 578 -19.21 6.40 -21.70
CA LYS A 578 -19.39 5.05 -21.08
C LYS A 578 -18.26 4.67 -20.13
N THR A 579 -17.02 4.86 -20.58
CA THR A 579 -15.81 4.56 -19.80
C THR A 579 -15.68 5.50 -18.58
N MET A 580 -16.07 6.77 -18.71
CA MET A 580 -16.06 7.72 -17.58
C MET A 580 -17.15 7.37 -16.56
N LEU A 581 -18.33 6.96 -17.03
CA LEU A 581 -19.45 6.53 -16.18
C LEU A 581 -19.07 5.32 -15.32
N ALA A 582 -18.42 4.31 -15.93
CA ALA A 582 -17.92 3.14 -15.23
C ALA A 582 -16.89 3.50 -14.13
N ARG A 583 -15.99 4.43 -14.47
CA ARG A 583 -14.94 4.94 -13.58
C ARG A 583 -15.50 5.73 -12.40
N ALA A 584 -16.50 6.59 -12.63
CA ALA A 584 -17.17 7.34 -11.57
C ALA A 584 -17.98 6.44 -10.63
N LEU A 585 -18.66 5.44 -11.18
CA LEU A 585 -19.39 4.45 -10.40
C LEU A 585 -18.47 3.67 -9.45
N ALA A 586 -17.29 3.25 -9.93
CA ALA A 586 -16.34 2.53 -9.10
C ALA A 586 -15.80 3.36 -7.94
N ASN A 587 -15.52 4.65 -8.18
CA ASN A 587 -15.10 5.58 -7.15
C ASN A 587 -16.20 5.79 -6.09
N GLN A 588 -17.46 5.98 -6.52
CA GLN A 588 -18.59 6.15 -5.61
C GLN A 588 -18.83 4.92 -4.72
N CYS A 589 -18.69 3.72 -5.28
CA CYS A 589 -18.86 2.48 -4.54
C CYS A 589 -17.64 2.13 -3.66
N GLU A 590 -16.58 2.94 -3.68
CA GLU A 590 -15.28 2.65 -3.05
C GLU A 590 -14.76 1.24 -3.39
N ALA A 591 -15.09 0.76 -4.60
CA ALA A 591 -14.81 -0.59 -5.05
C ALA A 591 -13.55 -0.64 -5.92
N SER A 592 -12.85 -1.77 -5.88
CA SER A 592 -11.71 -2.02 -6.78
C SER A 592 -12.17 -1.97 -8.24
N PHE A 593 -11.50 -1.21 -9.11
CA PHE A 593 -11.86 -1.12 -10.53
C PHE A 593 -10.85 -1.86 -11.40
N ILE A 594 -11.31 -2.85 -12.16
CA ILE A 594 -10.48 -3.59 -13.11
C ILE A 594 -10.97 -3.25 -14.51
N SER A 595 -10.22 -2.42 -15.24
CA SER A 595 -10.53 -2.04 -16.62
C SER A 595 -9.80 -2.95 -17.60
N ILE A 596 -10.54 -3.53 -18.54
CA ILE A 596 -10.00 -4.41 -19.58
C ILE A 596 -10.49 -3.92 -20.93
N LYS A 597 -9.55 -3.62 -21.82
CA LYS A 597 -9.86 -3.27 -23.21
C LYS A 597 -9.89 -4.53 -24.07
N GLY A 598 -10.92 -4.71 -24.89
CA GLY A 598 -11.07 -5.89 -25.76
C GLY A 598 -9.80 -6.29 -26.52
N PRO A 599 -9.12 -5.37 -27.23
CA PRO A 599 -7.88 -5.67 -27.97
C PRO A 599 -6.69 -6.08 -27.10
N GLU A 600 -6.68 -5.70 -25.82
CA GLU A 600 -5.58 -5.95 -24.89
C GLU A 600 -5.52 -7.42 -24.45
N LEU A 601 -6.69 -8.08 -24.31
CA LEU A 601 -6.77 -9.51 -24.02
C LEU A 601 -6.32 -10.39 -25.19
N LEU A 602 -6.55 -9.94 -26.42
CA LEU A 602 -6.18 -10.67 -27.63
C LEU A 602 -4.68 -10.54 -27.94
N SER A 603 -4.09 -9.38 -27.65
CA SER A 603 -2.68 -9.08 -27.97
C SER A 603 -1.68 -9.52 -26.91
N LYS A 604 -2.00 -9.39 -25.61
CA LYS A 604 -1.08 -9.77 -24.52
C LYS A 604 -0.90 -11.29 -24.38
N TRP A 605 -1.85 -12.08 -24.87
CA TRP A 605 -1.92 -13.53 -24.62
C TRP A 605 -2.10 -14.29 -25.94
N VAL A 606 -1.07 -14.28 -26.79
CA VAL A 606 -1.07 -15.08 -28.03
C VAL A 606 -1.12 -16.57 -27.67
N GLY A 607 -2.29 -17.19 -27.85
CA GLY A 607 -2.52 -18.62 -27.62
C GLY A 607 -3.14 -19.00 -26.26
N GLU A 608 -3.28 -18.07 -25.30
CA GLU A 608 -3.82 -18.36 -23.95
C GLU A 608 -4.84 -17.32 -23.43
N SER A 609 -5.55 -16.60 -24.31
CA SER A 609 -6.54 -15.58 -23.91
C SER A 609 -7.62 -16.10 -22.94
N GLU A 610 -7.93 -17.40 -22.95
CA GLU A 610 -8.84 -18.06 -21.98
C GLU A 610 -8.32 -17.98 -20.54
N LYS A 611 -7.03 -18.28 -20.33
CA LYS A 611 -6.42 -18.24 -19.00
C LYS A 611 -6.39 -16.81 -18.47
N GLY A 612 -6.20 -15.82 -19.36
CA GLY A 612 -6.25 -14.40 -19.02
C GLY A 612 -7.61 -14.00 -18.40
N ILE A 613 -8.72 -14.45 -18.98
CA ILE A 613 -10.07 -14.17 -18.46
C ILE A 613 -10.28 -14.85 -17.10
N ARG A 614 -9.89 -16.11 -16.96
CA ARG A 614 -9.97 -16.83 -15.67
C ARG A 614 -9.17 -16.12 -14.58
N GLU A 615 -7.99 -15.62 -14.93
CA GLU A 615 -7.12 -14.88 -14.01
C GLU A 615 -7.73 -13.54 -13.58
N VAL A 616 -8.34 -12.81 -14.51
CA VAL A 616 -9.09 -11.57 -14.23
C VAL A 616 -10.18 -11.82 -13.21
N PHE A 617 -11.05 -12.82 -13.44
CA PHE A 617 -12.17 -13.10 -12.54
C PHE A 617 -11.68 -13.62 -11.20
N ARG A 618 -10.63 -14.46 -11.17
CA ARG A 618 -9.99 -14.89 -9.92
C ARG A 618 -9.51 -13.70 -9.08
N ARG A 619 -8.90 -12.69 -9.71
CA ARG A 619 -8.45 -11.47 -9.03
C ARG A 619 -9.60 -10.60 -8.57
N ALA A 620 -10.62 -10.43 -9.41
CA ALA A 620 -11.82 -9.71 -9.04
C ALA A 620 -12.47 -10.30 -7.79
N LYS A 621 -12.55 -11.63 -7.69
CA LYS A 621 -13.02 -12.35 -6.50
C LYS A 621 -12.14 -12.13 -5.27
N GLN A 622 -10.81 -12.08 -5.44
CA GLN A 622 -9.89 -11.80 -4.33
C GLN A 622 -9.99 -10.34 -3.85
N ALA A 623 -10.23 -9.40 -4.78
CA ALA A 623 -10.31 -7.96 -4.55
C ALA A 623 -11.74 -7.47 -4.24
N ALA A 624 -12.68 -8.38 -3.98
CA ALA A 624 -14.06 -8.05 -3.65
C ALA A 624 -14.16 -7.14 -2.40
N PRO A 625 -14.99 -6.07 -2.43
CA PRO A 625 -15.91 -5.66 -3.51
C PRO A 625 -15.19 -5.07 -4.74
N CYS A 626 -15.53 -5.54 -5.94
CA CYS A 626 -14.81 -5.20 -7.17
C CYS A 626 -15.75 -5.07 -8.38
N ILE A 627 -15.48 -4.08 -9.23
CA ILE A 627 -16.17 -3.86 -10.51
C ILE A 627 -15.20 -4.22 -11.64
N VAL A 628 -15.60 -5.23 -12.44
CA VAL A 628 -14.86 -5.64 -13.64
C VAL A 628 -15.47 -4.94 -14.84
N PHE A 629 -14.72 -4.03 -15.47
CA PHE A 629 -15.15 -3.26 -16.63
C PHE A 629 -14.53 -3.77 -17.92
N PHE A 630 -15.36 -4.28 -18.82
CA PHE A 630 -14.97 -4.65 -20.19
C PHE A 630 -15.31 -3.53 -21.16
N ASP A 631 -14.30 -2.84 -21.67
CA ASP A 631 -14.45 -1.85 -22.74
C ASP A 631 -14.35 -2.53 -24.11
N GLU A 632 -15.15 -2.06 -25.08
CA GLU A 632 -15.26 -2.64 -26.42
C GLU A 632 -15.58 -4.15 -26.41
N LEU A 633 -16.65 -4.53 -25.70
CA LEU A 633 -17.06 -5.94 -25.59
C LEU A 633 -17.34 -6.59 -26.97
N ASP A 634 -17.72 -5.80 -27.97
CA ASP A 634 -17.92 -6.23 -29.35
C ASP A 634 -16.65 -6.74 -30.03
N ALA A 635 -15.47 -6.29 -29.60
CA ALA A 635 -14.18 -6.82 -30.08
C ALA A 635 -13.84 -8.18 -29.43
N LEU A 636 -14.25 -8.39 -28.18
CA LEU A 636 -13.97 -9.63 -27.43
C LEU A 636 -14.97 -10.75 -27.74
N ALA A 637 -16.24 -10.40 -27.93
CA ALA A 637 -17.34 -11.34 -28.08
C ALA A 637 -18.24 -11.02 -29.31
N PRO A 638 -17.69 -11.07 -30.54
CA PRO A 638 -18.50 -10.91 -31.74
C PRO A 638 -19.50 -12.06 -31.91
N ARG A 639 -20.58 -11.83 -32.68
CA ARG A 639 -21.52 -12.89 -33.06
C ARG A 639 -20.80 -14.07 -33.73
N ARG A 640 -21.15 -15.28 -33.27
CA ARG A 640 -20.62 -16.55 -33.80
C ARG A 640 -20.91 -16.66 -35.30
N GLY A 641 -19.89 -17.01 -36.09
CA GLY A 641 -20.00 -17.26 -37.53
C GLY A 641 -19.61 -16.10 -38.46
N ASN A 642 -19.17 -14.95 -37.93
CA ASN A 642 -18.85 -13.76 -38.74
C ASN A 642 -17.36 -13.64 -39.16
N GLY A 643 -16.51 -14.66 -38.95
CA GLY A 643 -15.09 -14.61 -39.30
C GLY A 643 -14.40 -15.99 -39.42
N ASN A 644 -13.39 -16.08 -40.29
CA ASN A 644 -12.61 -17.30 -40.58
C ASN A 644 -11.67 -17.73 -39.42
N ASP A 645 -11.53 -16.90 -38.37
CA ASP A 645 -10.73 -17.11 -37.14
C ASP A 645 -11.56 -17.61 -35.93
N GLY A 646 -12.77 -18.11 -36.16
CA GLY A 646 -13.78 -18.41 -35.12
C GLY A 646 -13.36 -19.31 -33.96
N ASN A 647 -12.29 -20.10 -34.09
CA ASN A 647 -11.89 -21.06 -33.05
C ASN A 647 -11.35 -20.44 -31.76
N VAL A 648 -10.77 -19.24 -31.78
CA VAL A 648 -10.20 -18.59 -30.57
C VAL A 648 -11.26 -17.73 -29.89
N GLY A 649 -11.99 -16.93 -30.65
CA GLY A 649 -13.08 -16.09 -30.15
C GLY A 649 -14.19 -16.91 -29.47
N ASP A 650 -14.59 -18.03 -30.07
CA ASP A 650 -15.66 -18.88 -29.50
C ASP A 650 -15.25 -19.50 -28.15
N ARG A 651 -13.97 -19.85 -27.96
CA ARG A 651 -13.45 -20.36 -26.67
C ARG A 651 -13.39 -19.27 -25.62
N VAL A 652 -12.99 -18.06 -26.01
CA VAL A 652 -12.99 -16.88 -25.14
C VAL A 652 -14.40 -16.55 -24.66
N ILE A 653 -15.38 -16.56 -25.56
CA ILE A 653 -16.80 -16.37 -25.20
C ILE A 653 -17.26 -17.47 -24.26
N ALA A 654 -16.99 -18.74 -24.56
CA ALA A 654 -17.37 -19.86 -23.69
C ALA A 654 -16.79 -19.74 -22.28
N GLN A 655 -15.53 -19.29 -22.15
CA GLN A 655 -14.91 -19.04 -20.87
C GLN A 655 -15.55 -17.86 -20.14
N LEU A 656 -15.80 -16.74 -20.81
CA LEU A 656 -16.48 -15.59 -20.22
C LEU A 656 -17.86 -15.98 -19.67
N LEU A 657 -18.63 -16.77 -20.42
CA LEU A 657 -19.92 -17.30 -19.97
C LEU A 657 -19.77 -18.20 -18.73
N THR A 658 -18.77 -19.08 -18.73
CA THR A 658 -18.49 -19.98 -17.60
C THR A 658 -18.10 -19.18 -16.34
N GLU A 659 -17.29 -18.13 -16.48
CA GLU A 659 -16.91 -17.27 -15.35
C GLU A 659 -18.10 -16.45 -14.85
N MET A 660 -18.94 -15.89 -15.74
CA MET A 660 -20.15 -15.15 -15.35
C MET A 660 -21.17 -16.02 -14.62
N ASP A 661 -21.41 -17.24 -15.14
CA ASP A 661 -22.27 -18.23 -14.49
C ASP A 661 -21.63 -18.68 -13.15
N GLY A 662 -20.29 -18.75 -13.08
CA GLY A 662 -19.51 -19.11 -11.89
C GLY A 662 -19.35 -18.02 -10.80
N ILE A 663 -19.97 -16.84 -10.96
CA ILE A 663 -20.08 -15.80 -9.90
C ILE A 663 -21.29 -16.08 -8.99
N GLU A 664 -21.78 -17.32 -8.94
CA GLU A 664 -22.85 -17.74 -8.05
C GLU A 664 -22.52 -17.51 -6.57
N GLY A 665 -23.19 -16.51 -5.99
CA GLY A 665 -23.28 -16.30 -4.54
C GLY A 665 -22.35 -15.22 -4.01
N ARG A 666 -22.93 -14.08 -3.60
CA ARG A 666 -22.44 -13.12 -2.58
C ARG A 666 -20.93 -12.74 -2.62
N GLU A 667 -20.26 -12.88 -3.76
CA GLU A 667 -18.83 -12.56 -3.87
C GLU A 667 -18.57 -11.07 -4.10
N GLY A 668 -19.60 -10.21 -4.15
CA GLY A 668 -19.43 -8.76 -4.26
C GLY A 668 -18.71 -8.30 -5.53
N VAL A 669 -18.69 -9.15 -6.58
CA VAL A 669 -18.12 -8.85 -7.89
C VAL A 669 -19.25 -8.51 -8.86
N ILE A 670 -19.13 -7.36 -9.52
CA ILE A 670 -20.11 -6.88 -10.50
C ILE A 670 -19.41 -6.70 -11.84
N VAL A 671 -20.02 -7.19 -12.93
CA VAL A 671 -19.47 -7.08 -14.28
C VAL A 671 -20.15 -5.93 -15.02
N LEU A 672 -19.37 -4.97 -15.49
CA LEU A 672 -19.83 -3.87 -16.32
C LEU A 672 -19.20 -4.01 -17.71
N ALA A 673 -19.96 -3.82 -18.78
CA ALA A 673 -19.42 -3.87 -20.13
C ALA A 673 -19.89 -2.67 -20.94
N ALA A 674 -19.01 -2.11 -21.76
CA ALA A 674 -19.34 -1.05 -22.70
C ALA A 674 -19.26 -1.56 -24.14
N THR A 675 -20.23 -1.15 -24.95
CA THR A 675 -20.24 -1.42 -26.39
C THR A 675 -20.81 -0.23 -27.15
N ASN A 676 -20.28 0.01 -28.33
CA ASN A 676 -20.86 0.96 -29.29
C ASN A 676 -21.87 0.26 -30.22
N ARG A 677 -21.77 -1.07 -30.34
CA ARG A 677 -22.50 -1.89 -31.31
C ARG A 677 -23.14 -3.10 -30.63
N PRO A 678 -24.29 -2.92 -29.94
CA PRO A 678 -24.98 -4.02 -29.30
C PRO A 678 -25.47 -5.09 -30.30
N ASP A 679 -25.64 -4.71 -31.57
CA ASP A 679 -25.97 -5.61 -32.67
C ASP A 679 -24.87 -6.66 -32.95
N MET A 680 -23.61 -6.36 -32.66
CA MET A 680 -22.47 -7.23 -32.98
C MET A 680 -22.15 -8.26 -31.89
N ILE A 681 -22.76 -8.15 -30.71
CA ILE A 681 -22.47 -9.03 -29.56
C ILE A 681 -23.22 -10.36 -29.70
N ASP A 682 -22.61 -11.45 -29.21
CA ASP A 682 -23.27 -12.76 -29.07
C ASP A 682 -24.52 -12.67 -28.16
N PRO A 683 -25.73 -13.00 -28.66
CA PRO A 683 -26.95 -13.02 -27.86
C PRO A 683 -26.89 -13.92 -26.62
N ALA A 684 -25.95 -14.86 -26.55
CA ALA A 684 -25.72 -15.68 -25.36
C ALA A 684 -25.34 -14.84 -24.12
N LEU A 685 -24.68 -13.70 -24.29
CA LEU A 685 -24.29 -12.80 -23.20
C LEU A 685 -25.48 -12.00 -22.65
N LEU A 686 -26.49 -11.71 -23.48
CA LEU A 686 -27.69 -10.95 -23.13
C LEU A 686 -28.79 -11.78 -22.44
N ARG A 687 -28.51 -13.05 -22.12
CA ARG A 687 -29.49 -13.91 -21.46
C ARG A 687 -29.57 -13.58 -19.96
N PRO A 688 -30.76 -13.72 -19.35
CA PRO A 688 -30.92 -13.56 -17.90
C PRO A 688 -29.97 -14.48 -17.11
N GLY A 689 -29.39 -13.95 -16.04
CA GLY A 689 -28.33 -14.56 -15.22
C GLY A 689 -26.92 -14.09 -15.59
N ARG A 690 -26.76 -13.26 -16.62
CA ARG A 690 -25.48 -12.75 -17.14
C ARG A 690 -25.49 -11.24 -17.18
N PHE A 691 -25.74 -10.64 -18.35
CA PHE A 691 -26.02 -9.21 -18.47
C PHE A 691 -27.51 -8.97 -18.34
N ASP A 692 -27.96 -8.83 -17.09
CA ASP A 692 -29.36 -8.67 -16.73
C ASP A 692 -29.89 -7.27 -17.06
N LEU A 693 -29.01 -6.26 -17.00
CA LEU A 693 -29.37 -4.87 -17.20
C LEU A 693 -28.65 -4.31 -18.45
N SER A 694 -29.42 -3.88 -19.44
CA SER A 694 -28.91 -3.12 -20.59
C SER A 694 -29.33 -1.66 -20.47
N ILE A 695 -28.36 -0.76 -20.50
CA ILE A 695 -28.56 0.68 -20.42
C ILE A 695 -28.10 1.30 -21.74
N GLU A 696 -29.03 1.93 -22.45
CA GLU A 696 -28.76 2.63 -23.70
C GLU A 696 -28.55 4.13 -23.45
N LEU A 697 -27.35 4.60 -23.79
CA LEU A 697 -26.98 6.00 -23.77
C LEU A 697 -27.38 6.66 -25.09
N HIS A 698 -28.09 7.77 -25.00
CA HIS A 698 -28.53 8.56 -26.14
C HIS A 698 -27.63 9.79 -26.32
N TYR A 699 -27.80 10.50 -27.44
CA TYR A 699 -27.15 11.80 -27.60
C TYR A 699 -27.70 12.80 -26.57
N PRO A 700 -26.86 13.67 -26.00
CA PRO A 700 -27.26 14.53 -24.89
C PRO A 700 -28.24 15.63 -25.32
N ASP A 701 -29.24 15.87 -24.48
CA ASP A 701 -30.22 16.94 -24.66
C ASP A 701 -29.62 18.34 -24.41
N GLU A 702 -30.35 19.42 -24.71
CA GLU A 702 -29.85 20.79 -24.49
C GLU A 702 -29.46 21.05 -23.02
N GLU A 703 -30.27 20.58 -22.08
CA GLU A 703 -29.99 20.67 -20.64
C GLU A 703 -28.75 19.86 -20.24
N GLU A 704 -28.59 18.66 -20.81
CA GLU A 704 -27.43 17.80 -20.55
C GLU A 704 -26.16 18.39 -21.15
N ARG A 705 -26.23 18.93 -22.37
CA ARG A 705 -25.10 19.65 -23.00
C ARG A 705 -24.68 20.85 -22.17
N ARG A 706 -25.63 21.62 -21.62
CA ARG A 706 -25.33 22.71 -20.69
C ARG A 706 -24.55 22.20 -19.48
N ALA A 707 -24.96 21.08 -18.88
CA ALA A 707 -24.24 20.47 -17.76
C ALA A 707 -22.82 20.00 -18.17
N ILE A 708 -22.68 19.38 -19.34
CA ILE A 708 -21.38 18.94 -19.87
C ILE A 708 -20.43 20.13 -20.10
N PHE A 709 -20.92 21.23 -20.69
CA PHE A 709 -20.13 22.45 -20.86
C PHE A 709 -19.72 23.06 -19.51
N ALA A 710 -20.61 23.06 -18.51
CA ALA A 710 -20.29 23.59 -17.19
C ALA A 710 -19.12 22.84 -16.54
N VAL A 711 -19.08 21.51 -16.67
CA VAL A 711 -17.97 20.69 -16.15
C VAL A 711 -16.67 21.01 -16.90
N HIS A 712 -16.65 20.98 -18.22
CA HIS A 712 -15.42 21.16 -18.99
C HIS A 712 -14.86 22.60 -18.97
N LEU A 713 -15.69 23.60 -18.65
CA LEU A 713 -15.28 25.00 -18.56
C LEU A 713 -14.86 25.43 -17.14
N ARG A 714 -15.11 24.61 -16.10
CA ARG A 714 -14.79 24.93 -14.69
C ARG A 714 -13.34 25.36 -14.46
N ASP A 715 -12.40 24.66 -15.10
CA ASP A 715 -10.96 24.89 -14.92
C ASP A 715 -10.34 25.79 -16.01
N ARG A 716 -11.17 26.37 -16.89
CA ARG A 716 -10.67 27.14 -18.05
C ARG A 716 -10.93 28.63 -17.87
N PRO A 717 -9.95 29.50 -18.19
CA PRO A 717 -10.15 30.94 -18.15
C PRO A 717 -11.01 31.37 -19.35
N VAL A 718 -12.32 31.46 -19.15
CA VAL A 718 -13.30 31.93 -20.13
C VAL A 718 -13.63 33.41 -19.93
N SER A 719 -13.91 34.11 -21.03
CA SER A 719 -14.46 35.47 -20.97
C SER A 719 -15.86 35.45 -20.32
N PRO A 720 -16.21 36.42 -19.45
CA PRO A 720 -17.55 36.54 -18.87
C PRO A 720 -18.65 36.79 -19.91
N GLU A 721 -18.29 37.11 -21.16
CA GLU A 721 -19.22 37.25 -22.28
C GLU A 721 -19.79 35.90 -22.77
N ILE A 722 -19.15 34.78 -22.42
CA ILE A 722 -19.58 33.44 -22.85
C ILE A 722 -20.65 32.94 -21.89
N THR A 723 -21.85 32.75 -22.43
CA THR A 723 -22.97 32.14 -21.71
C THR A 723 -23.07 30.66 -22.08
N ILE A 724 -23.06 29.76 -21.08
CA ILE A 724 -23.07 28.30 -21.28
C ILE A 724 -24.32 27.85 -22.02
N GLU A 725 -25.45 28.51 -21.76
CA GLU A 725 -26.74 28.29 -22.39
C GLU A 725 -26.71 28.53 -23.90
N GLU A 726 -25.95 29.54 -24.35
CA GLU A 726 -25.83 29.85 -25.77
C GLU A 726 -25.00 28.79 -26.50
N LEU A 727 -23.90 28.32 -25.87
CA LEU A 727 -23.10 27.22 -26.40
C LEU A 727 -23.92 25.93 -26.56
N ALA A 728 -24.76 25.59 -25.57
CA ALA A 728 -25.59 24.40 -25.61
C ALA A 728 -26.64 24.42 -26.76
N ARG A 729 -27.13 25.61 -27.13
CA ARG A 729 -28.07 25.82 -28.24
C ARG A 729 -27.43 25.66 -29.61
N ILE A 730 -26.23 26.19 -29.80
CA ILE A 730 -25.56 26.20 -31.12
C ILE A 730 -24.88 24.85 -31.47
N THR A 731 -24.82 23.91 -30.52
CA THR A 731 -24.21 22.58 -30.70
C THR A 731 -25.21 21.40 -30.59
N PRO A 732 -26.29 21.33 -31.39
CA PRO A 732 -27.18 20.18 -31.39
C PRO A 732 -26.49 18.93 -31.93
N GLY A 733 -26.85 17.75 -31.39
CA GLY A 733 -26.39 16.45 -31.89
C GLY A 733 -24.91 16.14 -31.65
N ARG A 734 -24.23 16.89 -30.78
CA ARG A 734 -22.83 16.65 -30.39
C ARG A 734 -22.76 15.73 -29.18
N SER A 735 -21.84 14.76 -29.19
CA SER A 735 -21.58 13.89 -28.04
C SER A 735 -20.77 14.61 -26.95
N GLY A 736 -20.64 14.01 -25.76
CA GLY A 736 -19.82 14.56 -24.68
C GLY A 736 -18.34 14.73 -25.10
N ALA A 737 -17.78 13.73 -25.78
CA ALA A 737 -16.41 13.80 -26.31
C ALA A 737 -16.25 14.91 -27.37
N ASP A 738 -17.28 15.17 -28.18
CA ASP A 738 -17.26 16.24 -29.17
C ASP A 738 -17.24 17.62 -28.52
N ILE A 739 -17.99 17.79 -27.43
CA ILE A 739 -18.02 19.03 -26.64
C ILE A 739 -16.67 19.26 -25.96
N GLU A 740 -16.06 18.21 -25.41
CA GLU A 740 -14.71 18.27 -24.84
C GLU A 740 -13.68 18.70 -25.91
N ALA A 741 -13.74 18.07 -27.09
CA ALA A 741 -12.87 18.38 -28.23
C ALA A 741 -13.06 19.83 -28.69
N LEU A 742 -14.30 20.31 -28.72
CA LEU A 742 -14.63 21.70 -29.05
C LEU A 742 -13.98 22.67 -28.06
N CYS A 743 -14.16 22.43 -26.75
CA CYS A 743 -13.58 23.26 -25.72
C CYS A 743 -12.04 23.26 -25.83
N ARG A 744 -11.44 22.09 -26.03
CA ARG A 744 -9.97 21.93 -26.17
C ARG A 744 -9.46 22.68 -27.40
N ARG A 745 -10.18 22.60 -28.51
CA ARG A 745 -9.84 23.33 -29.74
C ARG A 745 -9.94 24.85 -29.55
N ALA A 746 -11.01 25.33 -28.92
CA ALA A 746 -11.17 26.76 -28.60
C ALA A 746 -10.01 27.28 -27.72
N ALA A 747 -9.59 26.50 -26.72
CA ALA A 747 -8.43 26.84 -25.88
C ALA A 747 -7.11 26.89 -26.68
N LEU A 748 -6.89 25.94 -27.60
CA LEU A 748 -5.72 25.94 -28.48
C LEU A 748 -5.70 27.11 -29.46
N LEU A 749 -6.87 27.52 -29.98
CA LEU A 749 -6.99 28.71 -30.83
C LEU A 749 -6.67 29.99 -30.05
N ALA A 750 -7.18 30.11 -28.82
CA ALA A 750 -6.85 31.21 -27.91
C ALA A 750 -5.35 31.24 -27.59
N LEU A 751 -4.76 30.07 -27.28
CA LEU A 751 -3.31 29.92 -27.06
C LEU A 751 -2.53 30.32 -28.31
N ARG A 752 -2.94 29.91 -29.51
CA ARG A 752 -2.26 30.29 -30.75
C ARG A 752 -2.30 31.79 -30.95
N GLU A 753 -3.43 32.45 -30.72
CA GLU A 753 -3.55 33.90 -30.86
C GLU A 753 -2.69 34.67 -29.85
N TRP A 754 -2.55 34.17 -28.61
CA TRP A 754 -1.71 34.81 -27.57
C TRP A 754 -0.20 34.49 -27.73
N ILE A 755 0.07 33.25 -28.14
CA ILE A 755 1.25 32.62 -28.74
C ILE A 755 1.99 33.45 -29.80
N THR A 756 1.33 33.53 -30.95
CA THR A 756 1.89 33.95 -32.24
C THR A 756 2.55 35.34 -32.19
N PRO A 757 1.96 36.37 -31.54
CA PRO A 757 2.59 37.68 -31.39
C PRO A 757 3.88 37.64 -30.55
N LYS A 758 3.98 36.74 -29.56
CA LYS A 758 5.15 36.60 -28.68
C LYS A 758 6.28 35.78 -29.30
N LEU A 759 5.95 34.86 -30.21
CA LEU A 759 6.92 34.00 -30.90
C LEU A 759 7.56 34.66 -32.13
N GLY A 760 7.05 35.81 -32.61
CA GLY A 760 7.68 36.57 -33.70
C GLY A 760 7.87 35.77 -35.00
N LEU A 761 6.99 34.80 -35.27
CA LEU A 761 7.04 34.04 -36.52
C LEU A 761 6.44 34.91 -37.64
N GLY A 762 7.32 35.50 -38.44
CA GLY A 762 6.97 36.13 -39.70
C GLY A 762 6.09 35.20 -40.53
N GLN A 763 5.06 35.78 -41.15
CA GLN A 763 4.12 35.07 -42.02
C GLN A 763 4.89 34.17 -43.00
N VAL A 764 4.80 32.85 -42.82
CA VAL A 764 5.09 31.92 -43.91
C VAL A 764 3.91 32.04 -44.87
N GLN A 765 4.07 32.87 -45.90
CA GLN A 765 3.18 32.87 -47.05
C GLN A 765 3.24 31.48 -47.66
N ILE A 766 2.19 30.68 -47.45
CA ILE A 766 1.96 29.48 -48.24
C ILE A 766 1.60 29.96 -49.64
N THR A 767 2.62 30.06 -50.48
CA THR A 767 2.42 30.21 -51.92
C THR A 767 1.80 28.91 -52.39
N GLN A 768 0.55 28.94 -52.84
CA GLN A 768 -0.04 27.79 -53.51
C GLN A 768 0.76 27.52 -54.78
N ILE A 769 1.59 26.49 -54.75
CA ILE A 769 2.21 25.95 -55.95
C ILE A 769 1.11 25.18 -56.67
N SER A 770 0.59 25.79 -57.73
CA SER A 770 -0.23 25.15 -58.75
C SER A 770 0.51 23.91 -59.26
N GLU A 771 -0.13 22.75 -59.11
CA GLU A 771 0.24 21.52 -59.81
C GLU A 771 0.36 21.79 -61.31
N LYS A 772 1.56 21.56 -61.86
CA LYS A 772 1.82 21.17 -63.26
C LYS A 772 3.33 21.11 -63.49
N THR A 773 3.95 19.97 -63.19
CA THR A 773 4.80 19.22 -64.13
C THR A 773 5.28 17.94 -63.46
N ALA A 774 5.05 16.83 -64.16
CA ALA A 774 5.47 15.49 -63.81
C ALA A 774 6.94 15.26 -64.18
N GLU A 775 7.48 14.18 -63.59
CA GLU A 775 8.56 13.35 -64.14
C GLU A 775 9.95 13.99 -64.29
N ASN A 776 10.85 13.73 -63.33
CA ASN A 776 11.91 12.72 -63.52
C ASN A 776 12.95 12.71 -62.39
N GLU A 777 13.51 11.52 -62.21
CA GLU A 777 14.83 11.18 -61.64
C GLU A 777 14.98 10.99 -60.12
N ASN A 778 14.97 9.70 -59.79
CA ASN A 778 15.71 9.05 -58.72
C ASN A 778 17.16 9.53 -58.64
N HIS A 779 17.67 9.79 -57.43
CA HIS A 779 18.93 9.20 -56.97
C HIS A 779 19.06 9.31 -55.44
N ALA A 780 19.36 8.16 -54.84
CA ALA A 780 19.87 8.04 -53.48
C ALA A 780 21.16 8.83 -53.28
N PHE A 781 21.43 9.32 -52.07
CA PHE A 781 22.64 9.00 -51.29
C PHE A 781 22.64 9.71 -49.92
N HIS A 782 23.23 9.01 -48.95
CA HIS A 782 23.48 9.36 -47.55
C HIS A 782 24.17 10.72 -47.33
N ALA A 783 23.89 11.33 -46.17
CA ALA A 783 24.88 12.16 -45.47
C ALA A 783 24.72 12.06 -43.95
N THR A 784 25.73 11.44 -43.34
CA THR A 784 26.11 11.48 -41.93
C THR A 784 26.72 12.84 -41.55
N ASP A 785 26.53 13.20 -40.28
CA ASP A 785 27.45 13.89 -39.38
C ASP A 785 28.06 15.27 -39.71
N ALA A 786 27.80 16.16 -38.73
CA ALA A 786 28.78 16.92 -37.95
C ALA A 786 28.93 18.45 -38.17
N VAL A 787 28.48 19.16 -37.13
CA VAL A 787 29.21 20.15 -36.31
C VAL A 787 30.06 21.20 -37.06
N LYS A 788 29.66 22.49 -36.97
CA LYS A 788 30.35 23.52 -36.15
C LYS A 788 29.72 24.90 -36.27
N ALA A 789 29.74 25.57 -35.13
CA ALA A 789 29.41 26.95 -34.86
C ALA A 789 30.22 27.95 -35.69
N ASN A 790 29.62 29.10 -36.00
CA ASN A 790 30.13 30.39 -35.54
C ASN A 790 29.12 31.51 -35.84
N GLY A 791 28.93 32.38 -34.85
CA GLY A 791 28.15 33.59 -34.98
C GLY A 791 28.89 34.68 -35.76
N ALA A 792 28.11 35.60 -36.32
CA ALA A 792 28.38 37.03 -36.37
C ALA A 792 27.20 37.68 -37.07
N ALA A 793 26.59 38.68 -36.42
CA ALA A 793 25.65 39.57 -37.06
C ALA A 793 26.30 40.32 -38.24
N PRO A 794 25.48 40.82 -39.17
CA PRO A 794 25.66 42.19 -39.59
C PRO A 794 24.38 43.00 -39.40
N GLN A 795 24.57 44.15 -38.77
CA GLN A 795 23.65 45.28 -38.87
C GLN A 795 23.64 45.78 -40.32
N ALA A 796 22.44 45.98 -40.87
CA ALA A 796 22.22 46.91 -41.98
C ALA A 796 20.88 47.61 -41.75
N SER A 797 20.98 48.85 -41.31
CA SER A 797 19.92 49.85 -41.23
C SER A 797 19.46 50.29 -42.63
N ALA A 798 18.14 50.30 -42.88
CA ALA A 798 17.54 51.18 -43.88
C ALA A 798 16.04 51.42 -43.59
N GLN A 799 15.77 52.58 -42.99
CA GLN A 799 14.69 53.54 -43.29
C GLN A 799 13.24 53.05 -43.41
N VAL A 800 12.51 53.37 -42.33
CA VAL A 800 11.18 53.99 -42.25
C VAL A 800 10.57 54.46 -43.58
N GLU A 801 9.43 53.87 -43.93
CA GLU A 801 8.27 54.63 -44.45
C GLU A 801 6.99 54.14 -43.76
N THR A 802 6.37 55.08 -43.06
CA THR A 802 5.11 54.96 -42.35
C THR A 802 3.94 55.12 -43.31
N GLU A 803 3.07 54.12 -43.42
CA GLU A 803 1.66 54.35 -43.75
C GLU A 803 0.75 53.67 -42.71
N THR A 804 0.33 54.51 -41.77
CA THR A 804 -0.75 54.31 -40.80
C THR A 804 -2.08 54.03 -41.49
N LYS A 805 -2.65 52.83 -41.28
CA LYS A 805 -4.10 52.64 -41.13
C LYS A 805 -4.42 51.55 -40.08
N GLY A 806 -4.86 52.02 -38.90
CA GLY A 806 -5.87 51.34 -38.09
C GLY A 806 -5.47 50.18 -37.19
N SER A 807 -4.46 50.33 -36.34
CA SER A 807 -4.27 49.42 -35.19
C SER A 807 -5.33 49.70 -34.11
N ALA A 808 -6.38 48.88 -34.04
CA ALA A 808 -7.16 48.75 -32.82
C ALA A 808 -6.25 48.17 -31.73
N GLY A 809 -6.01 48.94 -30.67
CA GLY A 809 -5.01 48.66 -29.66
C GLY A 809 -5.26 47.34 -28.92
N ILE A 810 -4.28 46.45 -28.98
CA ILE A 810 -4.15 45.34 -28.02
C ILE A 810 -3.48 45.93 -26.79
N SER A 811 -4.29 46.28 -25.79
CA SER A 811 -3.80 46.66 -24.46
C SER A 811 -2.96 45.52 -23.88
N SER A 812 -1.70 45.81 -23.59
CA SER A 812 -0.66 44.91 -23.10
C SER A 812 -0.82 44.47 -21.64
N THR A 813 -2.07 44.30 -21.17
CA THR A 813 -2.43 43.90 -19.79
C THR A 813 -3.66 42.99 -19.76
N GLY A 814 -3.95 42.26 -20.83
CA GLY A 814 -5.05 41.28 -20.86
C GLY A 814 -4.62 39.95 -20.25
N GLN A 815 -5.27 39.52 -19.16
CA GLN A 815 -5.23 38.13 -18.71
C GLN A 815 -5.62 37.20 -19.87
N PHE A 816 -4.94 36.06 -19.99
CA PHE A 816 -5.27 35.05 -21.00
C PHE A 816 -6.71 34.56 -20.79
N GLN A 817 -7.58 34.76 -21.78
CA GLN A 817 -8.99 34.39 -21.73
C GLN A 817 -9.46 33.85 -23.08
N ILE A 818 -10.31 32.84 -23.05
CA ILE A 818 -10.95 32.28 -24.24
C ILE A 818 -12.17 33.16 -24.60
N ARG A 819 -12.16 33.71 -25.82
CA ARG A 819 -13.23 34.54 -26.40
C ARG A 819 -14.29 33.72 -27.17
N PRO A 820 -15.52 34.24 -27.34
CA PRO A 820 -16.58 33.58 -28.12
C PRO A 820 -16.18 33.23 -29.56
N GLU A 821 -15.36 34.06 -30.20
CA GLU A 821 -14.89 33.87 -31.58
C GLU A 821 -14.11 32.56 -31.77
N HIS A 822 -13.39 32.11 -30.72
CA HIS A 822 -12.65 30.85 -30.78
C HIS A 822 -13.58 29.65 -30.75
N PHE A 823 -14.69 29.73 -30.02
CA PHE A 823 -15.73 28.69 -30.02
C PHE A 823 -16.44 28.63 -31.37
N ALA A 824 -16.81 29.77 -31.95
CA ALA A 824 -17.41 29.82 -33.27
C ALA A 824 -16.51 29.16 -34.34
N ARG A 825 -15.22 29.54 -34.39
CA ARG A 825 -14.26 28.92 -35.32
C ARG A 825 -14.06 27.43 -35.06
N ALA A 826 -14.03 27.00 -33.80
CA ALA A 826 -13.92 25.58 -33.47
C ALA A 826 -15.17 24.79 -33.92
N ILE A 827 -16.37 25.38 -33.81
CA ILE A 827 -17.63 24.75 -34.27
C ILE A 827 -17.61 24.61 -35.79
N ASP A 828 -17.17 25.64 -36.51
CA ASP A 828 -17.12 25.63 -37.97
C ASP A 828 -16.12 24.60 -38.50
N GLU A 829 -14.88 24.58 -37.98
CA GLU A 829 -13.89 23.56 -38.34
C GLU A 829 -14.38 22.14 -38.05
N GLN A 830 -15.11 21.94 -36.94
CA GLN A 830 -15.66 20.64 -36.63
C GLN A 830 -16.82 20.28 -37.56
N ARG A 831 -17.69 21.22 -37.94
CA ARG A 831 -18.74 20.98 -38.95
C ARG A 831 -18.15 20.54 -40.29
N GLU A 832 -17.07 21.18 -40.75
CA GLU A 832 -16.38 20.80 -41.98
C GLU A 832 -15.84 19.36 -41.93
N ARG A 833 -15.26 18.94 -40.79
CA ARG A 833 -14.78 17.57 -40.59
C ARG A 833 -15.90 16.53 -40.66
N TYR A 834 -17.04 16.82 -40.05
CA TYR A 834 -18.19 15.90 -40.10
C TYR A 834 -18.76 15.82 -41.51
N ALA A 835 -18.85 16.94 -42.23
CA ALA A 835 -19.29 16.95 -43.63
C ALA A 835 -18.36 16.08 -44.50
N ALA A 836 -17.05 16.17 -44.29
CA ALA A 836 -16.08 15.31 -44.99
C ALA A 836 -16.23 13.83 -44.62
N GLN A 837 -16.40 13.49 -43.33
CA GLN A 837 -16.61 12.10 -42.89
C GLN A 837 -17.91 11.50 -43.44
N GLU A 838 -19.00 12.27 -43.42
CA GLU A 838 -20.30 11.81 -43.91
C GLU A 838 -20.26 11.54 -45.43
N THR A 839 -19.47 12.32 -46.20
CA THR A 839 -19.25 12.03 -47.62
C THR A 839 -18.50 10.71 -47.83
N VAL A 840 -17.47 10.44 -47.03
CA VAL A 840 -16.68 9.21 -47.09
C VAL A 840 -17.50 7.98 -46.65
N GLU A 841 -18.29 8.11 -45.58
CA GLU A 841 -19.19 7.03 -45.12
C GLU A 841 -20.27 6.72 -46.15
N LYS A 842 -20.90 7.74 -46.75
CA LYS A 842 -21.87 7.53 -47.82
C LYS A 842 -21.26 6.84 -49.03
N GLU A 843 -20.02 7.14 -49.37
CA GLU A 843 -19.27 6.42 -50.41
C GLU A 843 -19.00 4.97 -50.01
N ARG A 844 -18.57 4.72 -48.76
CA ARG A 844 -18.30 3.38 -48.25
C ARG A 844 -19.56 2.53 -48.20
N ASP A 845 -20.67 3.06 -47.69
CA ASP A 845 -21.98 2.39 -47.66
C ASP A 845 -22.50 2.10 -49.07
N ARG A 846 -22.18 2.95 -50.05
CA ARG A 846 -22.52 2.72 -51.45
C ARG A 846 -21.69 1.57 -52.03
N HIS A 847 -20.41 1.50 -51.68
CA HIS A 847 -19.53 0.39 -52.04
C HIS A 847 -19.92 -0.93 -51.36
N GLU A 848 -20.24 -0.90 -50.07
CA GLU A 848 -20.69 -2.07 -49.30
C GLU A 848 -22.04 -2.58 -49.81
N ARG A 849 -23.02 -1.71 -50.07
CA ARG A 849 -24.29 -2.10 -50.71
C ARG A 849 -24.09 -2.66 -52.13
N GLY A 850 -23.18 -2.09 -52.91
CA GLY A 850 -22.81 -2.63 -54.21
C GLY A 850 -22.18 -4.03 -54.11
N ARG A 851 -21.34 -4.25 -53.09
CA ARG A 851 -20.74 -5.55 -52.80
C ARG A 851 -21.77 -6.57 -52.31
N GLN A 852 -22.69 -6.17 -51.43
CA GLN A 852 -23.80 -7.00 -50.94
C GLN A 852 -24.73 -7.43 -52.09
N GLN A 853 -25.09 -6.51 -52.99
CA GLN A 853 -25.89 -6.82 -54.18
C GLN A 853 -25.18 -7.80 -55.13
N LEU A 854 -23.86 -7.72 -55.25
CA LEU A 854 -23.08 -8.68 -56.05
C LEU A 854 -23.04 -10.06 -55.39
N ILE A 855 -22.93 -10.12 -54.06
CA ILE A 855 -23.01 -11.37 -53.30
C ILE A 855 -24.40 -12.00 -53.44
N ASP A 856 -25.46 -11.18 -53.36
CA ASP A 856 -26.84 -11.64 -53.55
C ASP A 856 -27.08 -12.11 -55.01
N MET A 857 -26.59 -11.38 -56.02
CA MET A 857 -26.64 -11.81 -57.42
C MET A 857 -25.87 -13.11 -57.66
N ALA A 858 -24.70 -13.28 -57.05
CA ALA A 858 -23.91 -14.51 -57.13
C ALA A 858 -24.58 -15.68 -56.39
N SER A 859 -25.26 -15.41 -55.27
CA SER A 859 -26.03 -16.41 -54.53
C SER A 859 -27.26 -16.90 -55.31
N HIS A 860 -27.97 -15.98 -55.99
CA HIS A 860 -29.08 -16.33 -56.89
C HIS A 860 -28.61 -17.09 -58.13
N TYR A 861 -27.39 -16.85 -58.61
CA TYR A 861 -26.76 -17.60 -59.71
C TYR A 861 -26.50 -19.07 -59.34
N ASN A 862 -26.23 -19.37 -58.06
CA ASN A 862 -25.99 -20.73 -57.57
C ASN A 862 -27.28 -21.52 -57.28
N SER A 863 -28.46 -20.87 -57.28
CA SER A 863 -29.73 -21.51 -56.92
C SER A 863 -30.72 -21.77 -58.07
N GLY A 864 -30.43 -21.36 -59.31
CA GLY A 864 -31.37 -21.41 -60.44
C GLY A 864 -30.98 -22.36 -61.59
N ASN A 865 -31.67 -23.49 -61.71
CA ASN A 865 -31.60 -24.42 -62.84
C ASN A 865 -32.68 -24.07 -63.88
N SER A 866 -32.40 -23.23 -64.89
CA SER A 866 -33.22 -23.11 -66.10
C SER A 866 -32.46 -22.42 -67.25
N GLY A 867 -32.34 -23.11 -68.39
CA GLY A 867 -31.46 -22.76 -69.50
C GLY A 867 -31.95 -21.72 -70.51
N GLU A 868 -32.17 -20.48 -70.08
CA GLU A 868 -32.25 -19.34 -71.01
C GLU A 868 -31.15 -18.31 -70.69
N LYS A 869 -30.32 -18.00 -71.69
CA LYS A 869 -29.39 -16.86 -71.64
C LYS A 869 -30.16 -15.59 -71.98
N PRO A 870 -30.13 -14.55 -71.12
CA PRO A 870 -30.15 -13.19 -71.64
C PRO A 870 -29.06 -12.24 -71.09
N GLU A 871 -28.83 -11.25 -71.93
CA GLU A 871 -27.82 -10.20 -72.10
C GLU A 871 -26.93 -9.71 -70.93
N LEU A 872 -25.63 -10.01 -71.09
CA LEU A 872 -24.45 -9.44 -70.40
C LEU A 872 -24.22 -7.93 -70.65
N ARG A 873 -25.27 -7.13 -70.88
CA ARG A 873 -25.12 -5.68 -71.09
C ARG A 873 -24.79 -4.94 -69.80
N GLY A 874 -25.43 -5.29 -68.69
CA GLY A 874 -25.21 -4.62 -67.39
C GLY A 874 -23.82 -4.86 -66.80
N PHE A 875 -23.33 -6.10 -66.86
CA PHE A 875 -22.01 -6.48 -66.33
C PHE A 875 -20.85 -5.86 -67.14
N ARG A 876 -21.01 -5.75 -68.46
CA ARG A 876 -20.03 -5.06 -69.33
C ARG A 876 -20.03 -3.55 -69.12
N LEU A 877 -21.19 -2.92 -68.93
CA LEU A 877 -21.29 -1.49 -68.60
C LEU A 877 -20.64 -1.17 -67.25
N TRP A 878 -20.75 -2.09 -66.28
CA TRP A 878 -20.13 -1.95 -64.98
C TRP A 878 -18.61 -2.14 -65.02
N LEU A 879 -18.10 -3.14 -65.77
CA LEU A 879 -16.66 -3.30 -66.01
C LEU A 879 -16.05 -2.09 -66.74
N ALA A 880 -16.75 -1.54 -67.73
CA ALA A 880 -16.33 -0.33 -68.43
C ALA A 880 -16.20 0.88 -67.49
N ARG A 881 -17.15 1.04 -66.54
CA ARG A 881 -17.08 2.08 -65.50
C ARG A 881 -16.03 1.82 -64.42
N LEU A 882 -15.80 0.57 -64.04
CA LEU A 882 -14.82 0.19 -63.02
C LEU A 882 -13.37 0.43 -63.48
N PHE A 883 -13.11 0.23 -64.77
CA PHE A 883 -11.79 0.44 -65.39
C PHE A 883 -11.63 1.81 -66.06
N GLY A 884 -12.59 2.73 -65.89
CA GLY A 884 -12.53 4.08 -66.46
C GLY A 884 -12.50 4.12 -67.99
N LEU A 885 -12.95 3.05 -68.66
CA LEU A 885 -13.08 2.97 -70.11
C LEU A 885 -14.52 3.33 -70.50
N ALA A 886 -14.83 4.63 -70.48
CA ALA A 886 -16.03 5.19 -71.11
C ALA A 886 -15.64 6.48 -71.84
#